data_AF-A0A3M1X9N7-F1
#
_entry.id   AF-A0A3M1X9N7-F1
#
_cell.length_a   1.000
_cell.length_b   1.000
_cell.length_c   1.000
_cell.angle_alpha   90.00
_cell.angle_beta   90.00
_cell.angle_gamma   90.00
#
_symmetry.space_group_name_H-M   'P 1'
#
loop_
_entity.id
_entity.type
_entity.pdbx_description
1 polymer ?
#
loop_
_entity_poly.entity_id
_entity_poly.type
_entity_poly.pdbx_seq_one_letter_code
_entity_poly.pdbx_strand_id
1 'polypeptide(L)'
;MRNFAFFLLACLAWGLLPAQSARWVPLGQTPLPAPPTWGHMPDRYQVYDLDVASLQSYLGQAPAPYQSASALEVEIPLPDGQLARFALIRSLTIPDALAARYPHIRSYQGLGIDNPQQRLRLQISPKGVHVMVRQPGRTAYIEPYGQGTHIAYWQDELGALSSPDFICETEADLVPQLPRTEATTRNTNGEILLYRMAISSDELYTAFHGGQTGALAAIVVVLDRVNEIYEREAGIQFQLVPNNDLLMFTSGNDPFTQGNNATMRAENQQVVDNLIGDANYDIGHVFTQITQGSVGQASLACVCQSGNKARAVSGFASPVGDDFILTAVAHEMGHQFAATHTFNTDAPNCGANRTGSTAYEPGSGSTLMSYAGACNPHNVAPDAEDYYHGFSLQQILTYTRQGPGSNCPQVIQTGNTDPSVSAGDGGFFIPHSTPFELEGFGFDPDGDSITYCWEQMDLGPAGHPNFPVGNAPLFRSFQPRPTPSRTFPRIQNVVANSQQIGEILPAGARDLNFRLTVRDLLGGIDQDDISFQVAGQAGPFLVSYPNDPGITWTGGTYEQVSWDVAGTDLSPVNCQTVNLRLSTDGGFTYPITLAQGIPNNGSAWVLVPELNGTMHRLRVEAADNVFFDISNANFAIVPASNPGFSLVAPEPALSLCAGSETGFSLFTGAQLGFSDTLTLLTPGLQTGLTAIFSPAQVVPGDTVTCMLQGDSTLAPGSYPLVVVALASTGGSELVNLTLEVTAPTAVPTAQALGPVDLAGQSATMPVFSWAPLPTATRYALEVATSPAFGASIMFQVDGLSETTSSLPFALTPATTYYWRVRGGNACGDGPFGPTQAFHTGSCQQVFSSQVPVAIPAFGNPASASTPIIVNGSGTLSSLQLIDLQGVHPVVNQLEMSLSSPSGTEVLLFSQPCSTFDANFDLNFADGGLTMLNCPPTDGAVYAPSESFGAFAGEPLGGTWTLHIRDLVNFDGGTLENWGLELCSETTVAPELVINQALQTQSWYLDTLTNSRLAAVDASSGAADITYTLIDLPAEGSLRLDGTDLSLGETFSQADLDQGRITYLHHGGSASSDAFRFDLRNPAGGWSGIFTYDIEIIQTTALSDPLRAGYRFYPNPAQAWVSVEALPGAASVQALTLHTLTGQRMMRQAFAGGTTSARLKLEQLPAGLYLLEVETEAGRIWHRLYHP
;
A
#
# COMPACT_ATOMS: atom_id res chain seq x y z
N MET A 1 49.81 -33.23 70.05
CA MET A 1 51.05 -32.54 69.59
C MET A 1 51.45 -33.04 68.21
N ARG A 2 50.80 -32.52 67.16
CA ARG A 2 51.21 -32.70 65.75
C ARG A 2 50.46 -31.70 64.85
N ASN A 3 50.31 -30.44 65.30
CA ASN A 3 49.55 -29.39 64.60
C ASN A 3 50.21 -28.00 64.81
N PHE A 4 51.55 -27.92 64.75
CA PHE A 4 52.26 -26.64 64.88
C PHE A 4 53.38 -26.44 63.85
N ALA A 5 53.58 -27.37 62.91
CA ALA A 5 54.63 -27.28 61.89
C ALA A 5 54.11 -26.98 60.48
N PHE A 6 52.79 -26.97 60.25
CA PHE A 6 52.20 -26.68 58.93
C PHE A 6 51.79 -25.21 58.73
N PHE A 7 51.84 -24.38 59.78
CA PHE A 7 51.38 -22.98 59.72
C PHE A 7 52.47 -21.98 59.31
N LEU A 8 53.74 -22.41 59.19
CA LEU A 8 54.87 -21.52 58.88
C LEU A 8 55.46 -21.70 57.47
N LEU A 9 54.98 -22.68 56.69
CA LEU A 9 55.32 -22.81 55.27
C LEU A 9 54.21 -22.34 54.31
N ALA A 10 53.01 -22.03 54.82
CA ALA A 10 51.92 -21.49 54.00
C ALA A 10 51.93 -19.95 53.86
N CYS A 11 52.73 -19.23 54.65
CA CYS A 11 52.77 -17.76 54.63
C CYS A 11 53.87 -17.14 53.74
N LEU A 12 54.56 -17.93 52.91
CA LEU A 12 55.60 -17.44 51.99
C LEU A 12 55.33 -17.74 50.51
N ALA A 13 54.14 -18.25 50.16
CA ALA A 13 53.72 -18.47 48.77
C ALA A 13 52.54 -17.59 48.32
N TRP A 14 52.18 -16.57 49.12
CA TRP A 14 51.12 -15.58 48.82
C TRP A 14 51.70 -14.16 48.64
N GLY A 15 52.88 -14.07 48.03
CA GLY A 15 53.42 -12.83 47.50
C GLY A 15 53.87 -13.09 46.07
N LEU A 16 53.39 -12.29 45.12
CA LEU A 16 53.58 -12.36 43.66
C LEU A 16 52.43 -13.03 42.87
N LEU A 17 51.21 -12.53 43.05
CA LEU A 17 50.35 -12.23 41.90
C LEU A 17 50.33 -10.70 41.77
N PRO A 18 50.83 -10.09 40.69
CA PRO A 18 50.58 -8.67 40.47
C PRO A 18 49.07 -8.51 40.23
N ALA A 19 48.43 -7.71 41.08
CA ALA A 19 47.04 -7.28 40.89
C ALA A 19 46.94 -6.60 39.51
N GLN A 20 46.21 -7.22 38.57
CA GLN A 20 46.00 -6.70 37.21
C GLN A 20 45.13 -5.42 37.20
N SER A 21 44.36 -5.18 38.26
CA SER A 21 43.50 -4.00 38.48
C SER A 21 44.24 -2.67 38.74
N ALA A 22 45.56 -2.62 38.55
CA ALA A 22 46.41 -1.48 38.94
C ALA A 22 46.90 -0.61 37.77
N ARG A 23 46.49 -0.88 36.50
CA ARG A 23 47.03 -0.18 35.32
C ARG A 23 46.22 1.03 34.87
N TRP A 24 44.90 0.96 34.96
CA TRP A 24 43.99 2.06 34.67
C TRP A 24 43.42 2.59 35.98
N VAL A 25 43.76 3.82 36.34
CA VAL A 25 43.29 4.45 37.59
C VAL A 25 42.29 5.54 37.24
N PRO A 26 40.99 5.41 37.60
CA PRO A 26 40.01 6.44 37.31
C PRO A 26 40.30 7.71 38.13
N LEU A 27 40.32 8.88 37.47
CA LEU A 27 40.56 10.18 38.09
C LEU A 27 39.27 10.98 38.37
N GLY A 28 38.10 10.44 38.03
CA GLY A 28 36.81 11.11 38.16
C GLY A 28 36.58 12.24 37.13
N GLN A 29 35.42 12.90 37.19
CA GLN A 29 35.05 14.01 36.28
C GLN A 29 35.74 15.32 36.65
N THR A 30 37.08 15.36 36.55
CA THR A 30 37.81 16.62 36.67
C THR A 30 37.75 17.34 35.33
N PRO A 31 37.30 18.61 35.23
CA PRO A 31 37.32 19.36 33.98
C PRO A 31 38.75 19.48 33.48
N LEU A 32 39.03 18.88 32.32
CA LEU A 32 40.34 18.98 31.69
C LEU A 32 40.37 20.17 30.70
N PRO A 33 41.46 20.94 30.62
CA PRO A 33 41.60 22.02 29.63
C PRO A 33 41.83 21.42 28.24
N ALA A 34 41.09 21.86 27.21
CA ALA A 34 41.17 21.31 25.85
C ALA A 34 42.63 21.06 25.40
N PRO A 35 42.97 19.85 24.94
CA PRO A 35 44.33 19.52 24.54
C PRO A 35 44.69 20.32 23.27
N PRO A 36 45.97 20.62 23.04
CA PRO A 36 46.41 21.46 21.91
C PRO A 36 46.23 20.81 20.53
N THR A 37 45.76 19.56 20.43
CA THR A 37 45.78 18.74 19.20
C THR A 37 44.44 18.10 18.84
N TRP A 38 43.40 18.22 19.67
CA TRP A 38 42.06 17.69 19.33
C TRP A 38 41.21 18.80 18.76
N GLY A 39 40.59 18.55 17.60
CA GLY A 39 39.65 19.49 16.98
C GLY A 39 38.38 19.70 17.82
N HIS A 40 37.90 18.65 18.50
CA HIS A 40 36.70 18.67 19.33
C HIS A 40 36.83 17.75 20.57
N MET A 41 36.25 18.17 21.70
CA MET A 41 36.15 17.39 22.93
C MET A 41 34.79 16.69 22.99
N PRO A 42 34.70 15.42 23.42
CA PRO A 42 33.43 14.74 23.56
C PRO A 42 32.58 15.38 24.67
N ASP A 43 31.26 15.39 24.46
CA ASP A 43 30.26 15.93 25.38
C ASP A 43 30.27 15.18 26.73
N ARG A 44 30.63 13.90 26.72
CA ARG A 44 30.77 13.04 27.90
C ARG A 44 32.01 12.16 27.76
N TYR A 45 32.73 12.00 28.88
CA TYR A 45 33.93 11.16 28.94
C TYR A 45 34.29 10.79 30.38
N GLN A 46 35.10 9.74 30.52
CA GLN A 46 35.78 9.34 31.75
C GLN A 46 37.28 9.58 31.61
N VAL A 47 37.95 9.91 32.72
CA VAL A 47 39.39 10.20 32.74
C VAL A 47 40.14 9.12 33.50
N TYR A 48 41.22 8.62 32.91
CA TYR A 48 42.08 7.59 33.50
C TYR A 48 43.54 8.01 33.50
N ASP A 49 44.25 7.67 34.57
CA ASP A 49 45.70 7.62 34.58
C ASP A 49 46.17 6.22 34.19
N LEU A 50 47.17 6.14 33.31
CA LEU A 50 47.69 4.91 32.74
C LEU A 50 49.20 4.81 32.94
N ASP A 51 49.65 3.73 33.57
CA ASP A 51 51.06 3.32 33.55
C ASP A 51 51.39 2.69 32.19
N VAL A 52 51.72 3.55 31.22
CA VAL A 52 52.03 3.17 29.84
C VAL A 52 53.20 2.18 29.76
N ALA A 53 54.22 2.35 30.61
CA ALA A 53 55.41 1.48 30.60
C ALA A 53 55.08 0.06 31.09
N SER A 54 54.27 -0.05 32.16
CA SER A 54 53.76 -1.32 32.65
C SER A 54 52.86 -2.00 31.62
N LEU A 55 51.97 -1.25 30.98
CA LEU A 55 51.11 -1.78 29.92
C LEU A 55 51.94 -2.28 28.72
N GLN A 56 52.92 -1.51 28.26
CA GLN A 56 53.78 -1.90 27.14
C GLN A 56 54.52 -3.22 27.39
N SER A 57 55.10 -3.38 28.58
CA SER A 57 55.79 -4.60 28.99
C SER A 57 54.85 -5.81 29.05
N TYR A 58 53.60 -5.58 29.50
CA TYR A 58 52.58 -6.61 29.56
C TYR A 58 52.14 -7.05 28.16
N LEU A 59 51.77 -6.09 27.31
CA LEU A 59 51.29 -6.35 25.95
C LEU A 59 52.35 -7.01 25.06
N GLY A 60 53.65 -6.79 25.33
CA GLY A 60 54.75 -7.47 24.64
C GLY A 60 54.73 -9.01 24.76
N GLN A 61 53.92 -9.57 25.66
CA GLN A 61 53.72 -11.01 25.82
C GLN A 61 52.63 -11.59 24.89
N ALA A 62 51.87 -10.74 24.18
CA ALA A 62 50.81 -11.20 23.31
C ALA A 62 51.37 -12.08 22.16
N PRO A 63 50.74 -13.23 21.89
CA PRO A 63 51.22 -14.15 20.87
C PRO A 63 51.12 -13.52 19.47
N ALA A 64 51.88 -14.06 18.51
CA ALA A 64 51.67 -13.68 17.12
C ALA A 64 50.31 -14.22 16.65
N PRO A 65 49.67 -13.56 15.66
CA PRO A 65 48.42 -14.05 15.11
C PRO A 65 48.62 -15.45 14.48
N TYR A 66 47.59 -16.28 14.54
CA TYR A 66 47.55 -17.65 14.00
C TYR A 66 48.55 -18.65 14.62
N GLN A 67 49.10 -18.35 15.79
CA GLN A 67 49.87 -19.32 16.59
C GLN A 67 48.95 -20.08 17.55
N SER A 68 49.22 -21.38 17.78
CA SER A 68 48.54 -22.23 18.78
C SER A 68 48.94 -21.88 20.23
N ALA A 69 48.97 -20.59 20.57
CA ALA A 69 49.24 -20.08 21.90
C ALA A 69 47.98 -19.41 22.47
N SER A 70 47.77 -19.51 23.78
CA SER A 70 46.66 -18.82 24.44
C SER A 70 46.80 -17.31 24.28
N ALA A 71 45.73 -16.64 23.84
CA ALA A 71 45.66 -15.18 23.79
C ALA A 71 45.95 -14.54 25.16
N LEU A 72 46.50 -13.33 25.14
CA LEU A 72 46.80 -12.57 26.36
C LEU A 72 45.54 -11.87 26.88
N GLU A 73 45.13 -12.14 28.11
CA GLU A 73 43.99 -11.44 28.72
C GLU A 73 44.37 -9.99 29.10
N VAL A 74 43.56 -9.00 28.68
CA VAL A 74 43.74 -7.59 29.04
C VAL A 74 42.41 -6.96 29.47
N GLU A 75 42.46 -6.10 30.49
CA GLU A 75 41.34 -5.29 30.96
C GLU A 75 41.40 -3.88 30.36
N ILE A 76 40.27 -3.41 29.86
CA ILE A 76 40.13 -2.10 29.21
C ILE A 76 38.95 -1.36 29.83
N PRO A 77 39.13 -0.09 30.25
CA PRO A 77 38.04 0.72 30.76
C PRO A 77 37.11 1.14 29.62
N LEU A 78 35.83 0.85 29.78
CA LEU A 78 34.77 1.39 28.94
C LEU A 78 34.30 2.76 29.46
N PRO A 79 33.67 3.60 28.62
CA PRO A 79 33.27 4.94 29.02
C PRO A 79 32.15 4.98 30.09
N ASP A 80 31.48 3.86 30.34
CA ASP A 80 30.52 3.70 31.45
C ASP A 80 31.19 3.41 32.81
N GLY A 81 32.52 3.27 32.83
CA GLY A 81 33.31 2.98 34.03
C GLY A 81 33.55 1.50 34.29
N GLN A 82 32.98 0.59 33.49
CA GLN A 82 33.23 -0.86 33.62
C GLN A 82 34.59 -1.24 33.02
N LEU A 83 35.21 -2.29 33.55
CA LEU A 83 36.39 -2.92 32.95
C LEU A 83 35.95 -4.13 32.13
N ALA A 84 36.18 -4.09 30.82
CA ALA A 84 35.91 -5.20 29.91
C ALA A 84 37.17 -6.02 29.65
N ARG A 85 37.03 -7.35 29.60
CA ARG A 85 38.15 -8.28 29.42
C ARG A 85 38.23 -8.77 27.98
N PHE A 86 39.44 -8.75 27.41
CA PHE A 86 39.70 -9.13 26.03
C PHE A 86 40.81 -10.18 25.93
N ALA A 87 40.62 -11.14 25.05
CA ALA A 87 41.63 -12.08 24.60
C ALA A 87 42.42 -11.45 23.44
N LEU A 88 43.66 -11.05 23.70
CA LEU A 88 44.48 -10.22 22.83
C LEU A 88 45.58 -11.02 22.09
N ILE A 89 45.77 -10.71 20.82
CA ILE A 89 46.88 -11.16 19.97
C ILE A 89 47.54 -9.97 19.28
N ARG A 90 48.77 -10.13 18.77
CA ARG A 90 49.41 -9.10 17.95
C ARG A 90 48.66 -8.91 16.63
N SER A 91 48.47 -7.67 16.22
CA SER A 91 47.88 -7.32 14.91
C SER A 91 48.90 -7.50 13.78
N LEU A 92 48.42 -7.68 12.56
CA LEU A 92 49.23 -7.71 11.35
C LEU A 92 49.59 -6.31 10.80
N THR A 93 49.01 -5.24 11.33
CA THR A 93 49.17 -3.85 10.84
C THR A 93 50.63 -3.45 10.63
N ILE A 94 51.52 -3.80 11.58
CA ILE A 94 52.97 -3.55 11.48
C ILE A 94 53.72 -4.89 11.30
N PRO A 95 54.48 -5.09 10.21
CA PRO A 95 55.22 -6.33 10.01
C PRO A 95 56.38 -6.45 10.99
N ASP A 96 56.73 -7.68 11.39
CA ASP A 96 57.79 -7.96 12.39
C ASP A 96 59.12 -7.25 12.08
N ALA A 97 59.50 -7.15 10.80
CA ALA A 97 60.74 -6.49 10.38
C ALA A 97 60.76 -4.98 10.69
N LEU A 98 59.62 -4.28 10.50
CA LEU A 98 59.49 -2.86 10.82
C LEU A 98 59.34 -2.68 12.34
N ALA A 99 58.55 -3.54 12.96
CA ALA A 99 58.38 -3.62 14.41
C ALA A 99 59.71 -3.86 15.16
N ALA A 100 60.67 -4.56 14.57
CA ALA A 100 62.00 -4.76 15.16
C ALA A 100 62.85 -3.48 15.16
N ARG A 101 62.71 -2.60 14.16
CA ARG A 101 63.39 -1.30 14.10
C ARG A 101 62.72 -0.25 15.00
N TYR A 102 61.40 -0.35 15.16
CA TYR A 102 60.59 0.53 15.99
C TYR A 102 59.88 -0.28 17.10
N PRO A 103 60.61 -0.80 18.10
CA PRO A 103 60.05 -1.72 19.11
C PRO A 103 58.99 -1.06 20.02
N HIS A 104 58.95 0.26 20.04
CA HIS A 104 57.98 1.05 20.80
C HIS A 104 56.68 1.32 20.03
N ILE A 105 56.57 0.94 18.76
CA ILE A 105 55.32 1.01 17.98
C ILE A 105 54.79 -0.43 17.85
N ARG A 106 53.63 -0.69 18.45
CA ARG A 106 52.98 -2.01 18.44
C ARG A 106 51.47 -1.85 18.31
N SER A 107 50.86 -2.82 17.63
CA SER A 107 49.42 -2.92 17.43
C SER A 107 48.94 -4.32 17.78
N TYR A 108 47.72 -4.40 18.30
CA TYR A 108 47.07 -5.58 18.83
C TYR A 108 45.60 -5.61 18.45
N GLN A 109 45.05 -6.81 18.35
CA GLN A 109 43.63 -7.06 18.15
C GLN A 109 43.12 -8.05 19.19
N GLY A 110 41.85 -7.95 19.58
CA GLY A 110 41.28 -8.85 20.56
C GLY A 110 39.77 -9.04 20.46
N LEU A 111 39.31 -10.13 21.04
CA LEU A 111 37.89 -10.48 21.18
C LEU A 111 37.49 -10.42 22.65
N GLY A 112 36.28 -9.95 22.93
CA GLY A 112 35.75 -9.87 24.28
C GLY A 112 35.57 -11.25 24.90
N ILE A 113 36.02 -11.42 26.13
CA ILE A 113 35.88 -12.67 26.91
C ILE A 113 34.50 -12.72 27.56
N ASP A 114 34.07 -11.59 28.13
CA ASP A 114 32.77 -11.47 28.81
C ASP A 114 31.63 -11.22 27.82
N ASN A 115 31.94 -10.55 26.71
CA ASN A 115 31.03 -10.30 25.61
C ASN A 115 31.73 -10.64 24.28
N PRO A 116 31.44 -11.83 23.70
CA PRO A 116 32.03 -12.26 22.43
C PRO A 116 31.74 -11.31 21.25
N GLN A 117 30.73 -10.45 21.36
CA GLN A 117 30.38 -9.44 20.35
C GLN A 117 31.30 -8.21 20.39
N GLN A 118 32.19 -8.12 21.38
CA GLN A 118 33.13 -7.01 21.49
C GLN A 118 34.42 -7.32 20.74
N ARG A 119 34.85 -6.35 19.94
CA ARG A 119 36.13 -6.38 19.23
C ARG A 119 36.98 -5.21 19.68
N LEU A 120 38.27 -5.45 19.79
CA LEU A 120 39.22 -4.46 20.24
C LEU A 120 40.37 -4.30 19.25
N ARG A 121 40.71 -3.04 18.96
CA ARG A 121 42.01 -2.62 18.42
C ARG A 121 42.73 -1.83 19.48
N LEU A 122 43.98 -2.16 19.73
CA LEU A 122 44.82 -1.45 20.67
C LEU A 122 46.18 -1.17 20.03
N GLN A 123 46.55 0.11 20.05
CA GLN A 123 47.83 0.60 19.58
C GLN A 123 48.59 1.22 20.75
N ILE A 124 49.89 0.99 20.79
CA ILE A 124 50.80 1.64 21.73
C ILE A 124 52.02 2.17 20.98
N SER A 125 52.30 3.45 21.18
CA SER A 125 53.36 4.17 20.51
C SER A 125 53.84 5.40 21.30
N PRO A 126 54.84 6.15 20.81
CA PRO A 126 55.22 7.44 21.41
C PRO A 126 54.10 8.48 21.36
N LYS A 127 53.02 8.23 20.59
CA LYS A 127 51.80 9.05 20.54
C LYS A 127 50.84 8.75 21.68
N GLY A 128 51.04 7.66 22.43
CA GLY A 128 50.19 7.24 23.54
C GLY A 128 49.62 5.84 23.33
N VAL A 129 48.57 5.52 24.09
CA VAL A 129 47.78 4.30 23.92
C VAL A 129 46.45 4.70 23.31
N HIS A 130 46.17 4.15 22.14
CA HIS A 130 44.90 4.34 21.45
C HIS A 130 44.15 3.02 21.48
N VAL A 131 42.92 3.03 21.98
CA VAL A 131 42.08 1.84 22.04
C VAL A 131 40.75 2.15 21.41
N MET A 132 40.29 1.21 20.58
CA MET A 132 38.95 1.18 20.04
C MET A 132 38.30 -0.12 20.48
N VAL A 133 37.14 -0.01 21.12
CA VAL A 133 36.28 -1.14 21.43
C VAL A 133 34.98 -0.99 20.66
N ARG A 134 34.72 -1.90 19.74
CA ARG A 134 33.45 -1.98 19.01
C ARG A 134 32.54 -3.00 19.67
N GLN A 135 31.26 -2.68 19.72
CA GLN A 135 30.18 -3.57 20.10
C GLN A 135 28.96 -3.29 19.22
N PRO A 136 27.94 -4.18 19.18
CA PRO A 136 26.76 -3.95 18.36
C PRO A 136 26.11 -2.58 18.65
N GLY A 137 26.01 -1.74 17.63
CA GLY A 137 25.38 -0.43 17.69
C GLY A 137 26.15 0.69 18.41
N ARG A 138 27.38 0.48 18.92
CA ARG A 138 28.17 1.55 19.54
C ARG A 138 29.68 1.29 19.52
N THR A 139 30.48 2.34 19.48
CA THR A 139 31.95 2.27 19.54
C THR A 139 32.48 3.12 20.68
N ALA A 140 33.35 2.55 21.52
CA ALA A 140 34.09 3.26 22.54
C ALA A 140 35.53 3.54 22.08
N TYR A 141 36.02 4.72 22.43
CA TYR A 141 37.41 5.12 22.24
C TYR A 141 38.07 5.40 23.57
N ILE A 142 39.35 5.04 23.67
CA ILE A 142 40.24 5.45 24.74
C ILE A 142 41.47 6.07 24.09
N GLU A 143 41.62 7.37 24.30
CA GLU A 143 42.56 8.20 23.56
C GLU A 143 43.45 9.01 24.51
N PRO A 144 44.72 9.28 24.13
CA PRO A 144 45.64 10.02 24.97
C PRO A 144 45.24 11.49 25.09
N TYR A 145 45.17 11.97 26.33
CA TYR A 145 44.87 13.35 26.68
C TYR A 145 46.11 14.16 27.09
N GLY A 146 47.10 13.46 27.65
CA GLY A 146 48.37 14.02 28.10
C GLY A 146 49.38 12.90 28.34
N GLN A 147 50.48 13.20 29.03
CA GLN A 147 51.41 12.15 29.44
C GLN A 147 50.77 11.28 30.54
N GLY A 148 50.50 10.01 30.24
CA GLY A 148 49.88 9.07 31.17
C GLY A 148 48.35 9.21 31.29
N THR A 149 47.79 10.38 31.02
CA THR A 149 46.34 10.63 31.10
C THR A 149 45.63 10.27 29.79
N HIS A 150 44.51 9.54 29.89
CA HIS A 150 43.66 9.12 28.78
C HIS A 150 42.20 9.48 29.08
N ILE A 151 41.42 9.69 28.02
CA ILE A 151 39.97 9.83 28.13
C ILE A 151 39.27 8.69 27.40
N ALA A 152 38.21 8.17 28.02
CA ALA A 152 37.33 7.17 27.41
C ALA A 152 35.96 7.80 27.11
N TYR A 153 35.47 7.67 25.89
CA TYR A 153 34.21 8.25 25.44
C TYR A 153 33.54 7.37 24.37
N TRP A 154 32.24 7.56 24.18
CA TRP A 154 31.53 6.91 23.09
C TRP A 154 31.57 7.77 21.83
N GLN A 155 31.70 7.15 20.65
CA GLN A 155 31.80 7.86 19.37
C GLN A 155 30.64 8.84 19.13
N ASP A 156 29.42 8.45 19.51
CA ASP A 156 28.20 9.27 19.39
C ASP A 156 28.16 10.48 20.35
N GLU A 157 29.13 10.60 21.25
CA GLU A 157 29.30 11.73 22.17
C GLU A 157 30.36 12.74 21.67
N LEU A 158 30.99 12.51 20.51
CA LEU A 158 32.09 13.35 19.99
C LEU A 158 31.64 14.74 19.44
N GLY A 159 30.33 15.01 19.38
CA GLY A 159 29.78 16.21 18.72
C GLY A 159 29.94 16.15 17.19
N ALA A 160 29.38 17.13 16.47
CA ALA A 160 29.56 17.20 15.01
C ALA A 160 31.02 17.53 14.67
N LEU A 161 31.60 16.83 13.71
CA LEU A 161 32.98 17.06 13.26
C LEU A 161 33.04 18.38 12.48
N SER A 162 34.17 19.07 12.60
CA SER A 162 34.36 20.39 11.99
C SER A 162 34.81 20.26 10.54
N SER A 163 33.90 20.07 9.58
CA SER A 163 34.28 20.12 8.16
C SER A 163 33.31 20.94 7.29
N PRO A 164 33.42 22.28 7.32
CA PRO A 164 32.62 23.13 6.43
C PRO A 164 33.02 23.03 4.93
N ASP A 165 34.17 22.43 4.59
CA ASP A 165 34.73 22.45 3.23
C ASP A 165 35.27 21.07 2.76
N PHE A 166 34.56 19.97 3.03
CA PHE A 166 34.91 18.67 2.41
C PHE A 166 34.61 18.69 0.91
N ILE A 167 35.66 18.60 0.11
CA ILE A 167 35.60 18.34 -1.33
C ILE A 167 36.61 17.24 -1.62
N CYS A 168 36.15 16.08 -2.09
CA CYS A 168 37.00 15.10 -2.76
C CYS A 168 36.94 15.33 -4.28
N GLU A 169 38.03 15.06 -4.98
CA GLU A 169 38.06 14.99 -6.44
C GLU A 169 38.45 13.57 -6.86
N THR A 170 37.89 13.04 -7.95
CA THR A 170 38.25 11.70 -8.46
C THR A 170 38.68 11.76 -9.92
N GLU A 171 39.63 10.91 -10.33
CA GLU A 171 40.02 10.76 -11.73
C GLU A 171 39.30 9.56 -12.35
N ALA A 172 38.46 9.80 -13.36
CA ALA A 172 37.63 8.79 -14.01
C ALA A 172 38.39 7.84 -14.97
N ASP A 173 39.68 8.06 -15.22
CA ASP A 173 40.33 7.61 -16.46
C ASP A 173 41.04 6.24 -16.43
N LEU A 174 40.87 5.39 -15.40
CA LEU A 174 41.62 4.13 -15.32
C LEU A 174 40.84 2.88 -14.85
N VAL A 175 39.74 2.53 -15.51
CA VAL A 175 39.41 1.12 -15.82
C VAL A 175 38.62 1.04 -17.14
N PRO A 176 38.96 0.11 -18.07
CA PRO A 176 38.00 -0.34 -19.07
C PRO A 176 36.82 -0.99 -18.35
N GLN A 177 35.71 -0.25 -18.25
CA GLN A 177 34.43 -0.62 -17.65
C GLN A 177 34.35 -2.10 -17.21
N LEU A 178 34.52 -2.37 -15.91
CA LEU A 178 33.56 -3.31 -15.31
C LEU A 178 32.21 -2.70 -15.67
N PRO A 179 31.35 -3.39 -16.44
CA PRO A 179 30.09 -2.81 -16.85
C PRO A 179 29.40 -2.32 -15.57
N ARG A 180 28.98 -1.04 -15.55
CA ARG A 180 28.36 -0.43 -14.35
C ARG A 180 27.11 -1.22 -13.88
N THR A 181 26.63 -2.14 -14.70
CA THR A 181 25.53 -3.09 -14.50
C THR A 181 25.94 -4.52 -14.10
N GLU A 182 27.23 -4.84 -13.88
CA GLU A 182 27.73 -6.21 -13.63
C GLU A 182 28.26 -6.47 -12.20
N ALA A 183 28.17 -5.49 -11.28
CA ALA A 183 28.49 -5.76 -9.87
C ALA A 183 27.49 -6.80 -9.31
N THR A 184 27.96 -8.01 -9.05
CA THR A 184 27.09 -9.15 -8.64
C THR A 184 27.54 -9.79 -7.33
N THR A 185 28.76 -9.53 -6.87
CA THR A 185 29.28 -10.12 -5.63
C THR A 185 28.70 -9.38 -4.42
N ARG A 186 28.10 -10.15 -3.50
CA ARG A 186 27.41 -9.62 -2.31
C ARG A 186 27.96 -10.14 -0.99
N ASN A 187 28.94 -11.05 -1.04
CA ASN A 187 29.52 -11.69 0.13
C ASN A 187 31.05 -11.77 0.03
N THR A 188 31.72 -12.16 1.13
CA THR A 188 33.19 -12.17 1.25
C THR A 188 33.82 -13.56 1.10
N ASN A 189 32.99 -14.60 1.05
CA ASN A 189 33.30 -16.03 1.10
C ASN A 189 33.96 -16.51 2.40
N GLY A 190 33.80 -15.79 3.52
CA GLY A 190 34.43 -16.11 4.80
C GLY A 190 35.94 -15.88 4.83
N GLU A 191 36.49 -15.17 3.84
CA GLU A 191 37.93 -14.97 3.65
C GLU A 191 38.37 -13.57 4.06
N ILE A 192 39.58 -13.48 4.64
CA ILE A 192 40.27 -12.21 4.84
C ILE A 192 41.34 -12.00 3.77
N LEU A 193 41.24 -10.91 3.02
CA LEU A 193 42.26 -10.48 2.06
C LEU A 193 43.26 -9.52 2.72
N LEU A 194 44.51 -9.94 2.86
CA LEU A 194 45.59 -9.13 3.40
C LEU A 194 46.37 -8.43 2.28
N TYR A 195 46.32 -7.10 2.24
CA TYR A 195 47.07 -6.25 1.30
C TYR A 195 48.29 -5.62 1.96
N ARG A 196 49.42 -5.61 1.24
CA ARG A 196 50.63 -4.88 1.64
C ARG A 196 50.50 -3.41 1.24
N MET A 197 50.46 -2.53 2.23
CA MET A 197 50.24 -1.10 2.05
C MET A 197 51.53 -0.29 2.22
N ALA A 198 51.81 0.58 1.26
CA ALA A 198 52.90 1.56 1.33
C ALA A 198 52.34 2.97 1.57
N ILE A 199 52.54 3.50 2.77
CA ILE A 199 52.05 4.84 3.16
C ILE A 199 53.22 5.81 3.20
N SER A 200 53.20 6.80 2.31
CA SER A 200 54.14 7.91 2.30
C SER A 200 53.62 9.07 3.13
N SER A 201 54.51 9.88 3.68
CA SER A 201 54.17 11.17 4.27
C SER A 201 55.10 12.24 3.78
N ASP A 202 54.54 13.38 3.42
CA ASP A 202 55.30 14.54 3.01
C ASP A 202 55.97 15.27 4.18
N GLU A 203 56.69 16.36 3.91
CA GLU A 203 57.36 17.12 4.96
C GLU A 203 56.39 17.72 5.98
N LEU A 204 55.17 18.10 5.56
CA LEU A 204 54.20 18.80 6.39
C LEU A 204 53.55 17.87 7.41
N TYR A 205 53.06 16.71 6.96
CA TYR A 205 52.53 15.67 7.84
C TYR A 205 53.62 15.16 8.78
N THR A 206 54.83 14.97 8.26
CA THR A 206 55.95 14.48 9.07
C THR A 206 56.37 15.49 10.13
N ALA A 207 56.41 16.78 9.80
CA ALA A 207 56.68 17.84 10.76
C ALA A 207 55.56 17.96 11.82
N PHE A 208 54.29 17.93 11.40
CA PHE A 208 53.13 17.97 12.30
C PHE A 208 53.20 16.87 13.36
N HIS A 209 53.60 15.66 12.95
CA HIS A 209 53.68 14.52 13.85
C HIS A 209 54.99 14.42 14.64
N GLY A 210 55.91 15.38 14.55
CA GLY A 210 57.13 15.42 15.36
C GLY A 210 58.29 14.60 14.77
N GLY A 211 58.38 14.50 13.44
CA GLY A 211 59.42 13.80 12.70
C GLY A 211 59.04 12.37 12.29
N GLN A 212 59.96 11.68 11.63
CA GLN A 212 59.70 10.39 10.97
C GLN A 212 59.09 9.32 11.89
N THR A 213 59.62 9.16 13.11
CA THR A 213 59.08 8.19 14.08
C THR A 213 57.67 8.55 14.52
N GLY A 214 57.38 9.85 14.69
CA GLY A 214 56.06 10.32 15.06
C GLY A 214 55.04 10.14 13.93
N ALA A 215 55.46 10.39 12.68
CA ALA A 215 54.66 10.17 11.48
C ALA A 215 54.32 8.69 11.31
N LEU A 216 55.31 7.80 11.43
CA LEU A 216 55.09 6.36 11.36
C LEU A 216 54.15 5.87 12.47
N ALA A 217 54.30 6.38 13.70
CA ALA A 217 53.41 6.04 14.81
C ALA A 217 51.96 6.46 14.52
N ALA A 218 51.75 7.66 13.98
CA ALA A 218 50.42 8.16 13.60
C ALA A 218 49.79 7.35 12.46
N ILE A 219 50.58 6.96 11.46
CA ILE A 219 50.13 6.10 10.36
C ILE A 219 49.63 4.75 10.89
N VAL A 220 50.28 4.15 11.89
CA VAL A 220 49.80 2.89 12.48
C VAL A 220 48.46 3.09 13.20
N VAL A 221 48.24 4.22 13.88
CA VAL A 221 46.93 4.54 14.49
C VAL A 221 45.83 4.62 13.42
N VAL A 222 46.09 5.34 12.33
CA VAL A 222 45.16 5.46 11.21
C VAL A 222 44.87 4.09 10.59
N LEU A 223 45.90 3.29 10.33
CA LEU A 223 45.75 2.00 9.66
C LEU A 223 45.03 0.97 10.53
N ASP A 224 45.22 0.99 11.86
CA ASP A 224 44.45 0.15 12.78
C ASP A 224 42.95 0.48 12.73
N ARG A 225 42.61 1.77 12.66
CA ARG A 225 41.22 2.21 12.53
C ARG A 225 40.62 1.82 11.17
N VAL A 226 41.37 1.99 10.08
CA VAL A 226 40.98 1.56 8.73
C VAL A 226 40.80 0.04 8.66
N ASN A 227 41.72 -0.73 9.23
CA ASN A 227 41.62 -2.19 9.31
C ASN A 227 40.34 -2.64 9.99
N GLU A 228 39.89 -1.93 11.03
CA GLU A 228 38.65 -2.30 11.70
C GLU A 228 37.38 -1.99 10.91
N ILE A 229 37.43 -1.00 10.02
CA ILE A 229 36.34 -0.72 9.08
C ILE A 229 36.35 -1.80 7.99
N TYR A 230 37.47 -1.98 7.30
CA TYR A 230 37.57 -2.86 6.12
C TYR A 230 37.46 -4.35 6.45
N GLU A 231 37.93 -4.78 7.62
CA GLU A 231 37.79 -6.18 8.04
C GLU A 231 36.31 -6.52 8.22
N ARG A 232 35.57 -5.67 8.94
CA ARG A 232 34.14 -5.84 9.20
C ARG A 232 33.30 -5.70 7.94
N GLU A 233 33.62 -4.72 7.10
CA GLU A 233 32.79 -4.34 5.95
C GLU A 233 33.05 -5.21 4.72
N ALA A 234 34.27 -5.70 4.51
CA ALA A 234 34.66 -6.35 3.24
C ALA A 234 35.62 -7.54 3.40
N GLY A 235 35.90 -7.98 4.63
CA GLY A 235 36.91 -9.00 4.90
C GLY A 235 38.29 -8.60 4.37
N ILE A 236 38.70 -7.36 4.57
CA ILE A 236 39.97 -6.81 4.07
C ILE A 236 40.83 -6.31 5.24
N GLN A 237 42.12 -6.66 5.22
CA GLN A 237 43.14 -6.14 6.13
C GLN A 237 44.33 -5.56 5.36
N PHE A 238 45.01 -4.61 5.99
CA PHE A 238 46.20 -3.94 5.49
C PHE A 238 47.37 -4.15 6.46
N GLN A 239 48.52 -4.50 5.89
CA GLN A 239 49.80 -4.57 6.59
C GLN A 239 50.77 -3.59 5.94
N LEU A 240 51.45 -2.75 6.72
CA LEU A 240 52.50 -1.88 6.20
C LEU A 240 53.62 -2.69 5.55
N VAL A 241 54.25 -2.13 4.51
CA VAL A 241 55.44 -2.75 3.91
C VAL A 241 56.61 -2.75 4.91
N PRO A 242 57.50 -3.78 4.89
CA PRO A 242 58.60 -3.91 5.85
C PRO A 242 59.56 -2.73 5.95
N ASN A 243 59.64 -1.88 4.92
CA ASN A 243 60.51 -0.72 4.75
C ASN A 243 59.74 0.61 4.61
N ASN A 244 58.53 0.71 5.18
CA ASN A 244 57.70 1.93 5.11
C ASN A 244 58.33 3.16 5.77
N ASP A 245 59.29 2.97 6.68
CA ASP A 245 60.09 4.03 7.29
C ASP A 245 60.90 4.86 6.26
N LEU A 246 61.15 4.31 5.06
CA LEU A 246 61.79 5.05 3.96
C LEU A 246 60.88 6.11 3.33
N LEU A 247 59.57 6.05 3.57
CA LEU A 247 58.57 6.92 2.94
C LEU A 247 58.16 8.11 3.82
N MET A 248 58.83 8.32 4.94
CA MET A 248 58.57 9.44 5.85
C MET A 248 59.51 10.60 5.50
N PHE A 249 59.03 11.57 4.72
CA PHE A 249 59.89 12.64 4.20
C PHE A 249 59.96 13.86 5.12
N THR A 250 61.08 14.57 5.04
CA THR A 250 61.35 15.79 5.82
C THR A 250 61.77 16.91 4.88
N SER A 251 61.89 18.14 5.39
CA SER A 251 62.17 19.33 4.57
C SER A 251 63.47 19.30 3.73
N GLY A 252 64.38 18.36 4.01
CA GLY A 252 65.59 18.16 3.20
C GLY A 252 65.47 17.14 2.06
N ASN A 253 64.40 16.34 2.01
CA ASN A 253 64.28 15.19 1.12
C ASN A 253 62.86 14.90 0.63
N ASP A 254 61.95 15.87 0.72
CA ASP A 254 60.56 15.73 0.25
C ASP A 254 60.46 15.71 -1.28
N PRO A 255 59.93 14.62 -1.89
CA PRO A 255 59.74 14.52 -3.33
C PRO A 255 58.42 15.14 -3.81
N PHE A 256 57.54 15.63 -2.92
CA PHE A 256 56.17 15.99 -3.25
C PHE A 256 55.96 17.49 -3.54
N THR A 257 55.12 17.77 -4.53
CA THR A 257 54.64 19.12 -4.85
C THR A 257 53.46 19.50 -3.97
N GLN A 258 53.74 20.25 -2.90
CA GLN A 258 52.75 20.63 -1.90
C GLN A 258 51.55 21.42 -2.42
N GLY A 259 50.36 21.14 -1.86
CA GLY A 259 49.13 21.86 -2.16
C GLY A 259 48.46 21.50 -3.49
N ASN A 260 48.88 20.42 -4.16
CA ASN A 260 48.23 19.91 -5.37
C ASN A 260 48.07 18.38 -5.30
N ASN A 261 46.88 17.94 -4.89
CA ASN A 261 46.57 16.51 -4.73
C ASN A 261 46.79 15.71 -6.02
N ALA A 262 46.45 16.26 -7.19
CA ALA A 262 46.62 15.57 -8.47
C ALA A 262 48.09 15.30 -8.80
N THR A 263 48.96 16.27 -8.56
CA THR A 263 50.40 16.12 -8.75
C THR A 263 50.99 15.18 -7.70
N MET A 264 50.69 15.38 -6.41
CA MET A 264 51.21 14.55 -5.32
C MET A 264 50.84 13.08 -5.49
N ARG A 265 49.63 12.81 -5.96
CA ARG A 265 49.14 11.45 -6.25
C ARG A 265 49.97 10.76 -7.34
N ALA A 266 50.29 11.47 -8.42
CA ALA A 266 51.12 10.94 -9.50
C ALA A 266 52.59 10.76 -9.07
N GLU A 267 53.12 11.69 -8.28
CA GLU A 267 54.45 11.60 -7.68
C GLU A 267 54.54 10.41 -6.72
N ASN A 268 53.51 10.15 -5.90
CA ASN A 268 53.51 9.05 -4.93
C ASN A 268 53.69 7.70 -5.60
N GLN A 269 53.08 7.49 -6.76
CA GLN A 269 53.32 6.27 -7.55
C GLN A 269 54.81 6.08 -7.85
N GLN A 270 55.48 7.11 -8.37
CA GLN A 270 56.90 7.04 -8.70
C GLN A 270 57.78 6.88 -7.46
N VAL A 271 57.44 7.58 -6.37
CA VAL A 271 58.17 7.52 -5.09
C VAL A 271 58.13 6.11 -4.52
N VAL A 272 56.94 5.51 -4.42
CA VAL A 272 56.77 4.16 -3.87
C VAL A 272 57.42 3.12 -4.79
N ASP A 273 57.26 3.24 -6.11
CA ASP A 273 57.93 2.33 -7.06
C ASP A 273 59.46 2.37 -6.93
N ASN A 274 60.04 3.55 -6.75
CA ASN A 274 61.49 3.71 -6.66
C ASN A 274 62.08 3.21 -5.32
N LEU A 275 61.37 3.42 -4.21
CA LEU A 275 61.88 3.12 -2.87
C LEU A 275 61.48 1.74 -2.33
N ILE A 276 60.27 1.30 -2.66
CA ILE A 276 59.72 0.02 -2.22
C ILE A 276 59.82 -1.03 -3.34
N GLY A 277 59.58 -0.63 -4.59
CA GLY A 277 59.53 -1.52 -5.75
C GLY A 277 58.12 -2.05 -5.99
N ASP A 278 57.62 -1.95 -7.23
CA ASP A 278 56.26 -2.33 -7.61
C ASP A 278 55.81 -3.70 -7.06
N ALA A 279 56.64 -4.75 -7.15
CA ALA A 279 56.26 -6.08 -6.67
C ALA A 279 56.09 -6.22 -5.14
N ASN A 280 56.55 -5.25 -4.37
CA ASN A 280 56.65 -5.33 -2.91
C ASN A 280 55.47 -4.67 -2.17
N TYR A 281 54.51 -4.10 -2.90
CA TYR A 281 53.31 -3.50 -2.33
C TYR A 281 52.10 -3.69 -3.25
N ASP A 282 50.92 -3.60 -2.66
CA ASP A 282 49.64 -3.92 -3.29
C ASP A 282 48.75 -2.69 -3.44
N ILE A 283 48.89 -1.76 -2.50
CA ILE A 283 48.23 -0.45 -2.45
C ILE A 283 49.21 0.57 -1.86
N GLY A 284 49.18 1.81 -2.36
CA GLY A 284 49.95 2.92 -1.81
C GLY A 284 49.13 4.20 -1.70
N HIS A 285 49.53 5.04 -0.75
CA HIS A 285 48.78 6.23 -0.37
C HIS A 285 49.75 7.26 0.24
N VAL A 286 49.56 8.56 -0.01
CA VAL A 286 50.36 9.63 0.66
C VAL A 286 49.49 10.46 1.60
N PHE A 287 50.02 10.74 2.80
CA PHE A 287 49.42 11.64 3.77
C PHE A 287 50.13 12.99 3.79
N THR A 288 49.35 14.05 3.89
CA THR A 288 49.81 15.45 3.92
C THR A 288 48.99 16.28 4.91
N GLN A 289 49.46 17.49 5.22
CA GLN A 289 48.68 18.49 5.97
C GLN A 289 48.09 19.51 4.98
N ILE A 290 46.76 19.64 4.97
CA ILE A 290 46.03 20.54 4.05
C ILE A 290 45.24 21.56 4.86
N THR A 291 45.54 22.85 4.68
CA THR A 291 44.81 23.93 5.37
C THR A 291 43.78 24.63 4.48
N GLN A 292 43.83 24.41 3.16
CA GLN A 292 42.89 24.93 2.16
C GLN A 292 42.81 23.97 0.96
N GLY A 293 41.63 23.82 0.36
CA GLY A 293 41.41 22.98 -0.82
C GLY A 293 40.83 21.60 -0.50
N SER A 294 40.87 20.72 -1.50
CA SER A 294 40.35 19.34 -1.39
C SER A 294 41.12 18.53 -0.37
N VAL A 295 40.41 17.76 0.48
CA VAL A 295 41.04 16.93 1.53
C VAL A 295 41.62 15.62 1.00
N GLY A 296 41.34 15.26 -0.26
CA GLY A 296 41.77 13.97 -0.80
C GLY A 296 41.50 13.82 -2.29
N GLN A 297 42.29 12.95 -2.92
CA GLN A 297 42.04 12.49 -4.27
C GLN A 297 42.70 11.12 -4.48
N ALA A 298 41.95 10.21 -5.12
CA ALA A 298 42.42 8.88 -5.48
C ALA A 298 42.09 8.51 -6.94
N SER A 299 42.91 7.61 -7.48
CA SER A 299 42.55 6.87 -8.69
C SER A 299 41.50 5.81 -8.36
N LEU A 300 40.42 5.79 -9.14
CA LEU A 300 39.38 4.77 -9.02
C LEU A 300 39.94 3.38 -9.38
N ALA A 301 39.62 2.38 -8.55
CA ALA A 301 39.86 0.95 -8.82
C ALA A 301 41.33 0.63 -9.20
N CYS A 302 42.29 1.15 -8.43
CA CYS A 302 43.72 1.06 -8.78
C CYS A 302 44.51 0.02 -7.96
N VAL A 303 43.95 -0.55 -6.88
CA VAL A 303 44.64 -1.55 -6.05
C VAL A 303 45.06 -2.76 -6.89
N CYS A 304 46.25 -3.32 -6.64
CA CYS A 304 46.89 -4.37 -7.44
C CYS A 304 47.29 -4.01 -8.88
N GLN A 305 47.06 -2.77 -9.35
CA GLN A 305 47.42 -2.38 -10.73
C GLN A 305 48.78 -1.70 -10.79
N SER A 306 49.75 -2.35 -11.42
CA SER A 306 51.10 -1.81 -11.60
C SER A 306 51.06 -0.44 -12.31
N GLY A 307 51.85 0.51 -11.80
CA GLY A 307 51.88 1.90 -12.28
C GLY A 307 50.70 2.77 -11.83
N ASN A 308 49.71 2.25 -11.09
CA ASN A 308 48.58 3.04 -10.59
C ASN A 308 48.21 2.79 -9.12
N LYS A 309 48.61 1.65 -8.54
CA LYS A 309 48.22 1.22 -7.19
C LYS A 309 48.68 2.08 -6.02
N ALA A 310 49.56 3.06 -6.24
CA ALA A 310 49.99 4.06 -5.25
C ALA A 310 49.41 5.47 -5.49
N ARG A 311 48.46 5.63 -6.43
CA ARG A 311 47.86 6.92 -6.77
C ARG A 311 46.69 7.26 -5.85
N ALA A 312 46.98 7.63 -4.59
CA ALA A 312 46.02 8.33 -3.72
C ALA A 312 46.70 9.29 -2.72
N VAL A 313 45.98 10.35 -2.33
CA VAL A 313 46.39 11.39 -1.38
C VAL A 313 45.25 11.64 -0.40
N SER A 314 45.57 11.73 0.90
CA SER A 314 44.66 12.21 1.95
C SER A 314 45.34 13.29 2.79
N GLY A 315 44.60 14.34 3.16
CA GLY A 315 45.14 15.40 4.01
C GLY A 315 44.07 16.23 4.72
N PHE A 316 44.43 16.73 5.88
CA PHE A 316 43.58 17.56 6.74
C PHE A 316 44.41 18.64 7.44
N ALA A 317 43.76 19.67 7.97
CA ALA A 317 44.46 20.73 8.71
C ALA A 317 45.11 20.17 9.99
N SER A 318 44.40 19.27 10.64
CA SER A 318 44.86 18.46 11.77
C SER A 318 44.68 16.98 11.40
N PRO A 319 45.69 16.31 10.82
CA PRO A 319 45.54 14.95 10.31
C PRO A 319 45.62 13.91 11.45
N VAL A 320 44.61 13.92 12.31
CA VAL A 320 44.37 13.06 13.48
C VAL A 320 42.87 12.81 13.64
N GLY A 321 42.49 11.75 14.37
CA GLY A 321 41.10 11.48 14.73
C GLY A 321 40.19 11.10 13.56
N ASP A 322 38.90 10.96 13.85
CA ASP A 322 37.89 10.48 12.89
C ASP A 322 37.66 11.45 11.72
N ASP A 323 37.85 12.77 11.89
CA ASP A 323 37.79 13.76 10.79
C ASP A 323 38.72 13.36 9.65
N PHE A 324 39.98 13.06 9.97
CA PHE A 324 40.96 12.66 8.96
C PHE A 324 40.70 11.25 8.44
N ILE A 325 40.35 10.31 9.34
CA ILE A 325 40.27 8.89 9.00
C ILE A 325 39.02 8.57 8.17
N LEU A 326 37.84 9.04 8.58
CA LEU A 326 36.58 8.71 7.91
C LEU A 326 36.40 9.55 6.65
N THR A 327 36.61 10.86 6.76
CA THR A 327 36.30 11.81 5.69
C THR A 327 37.34 11.83 4.57
N ALA A 328 38.63 11.58 4.86
CA ALA A 328 39.65 11.47 3.81
C ALA A 328 40.14 10.04 3.61
N VAL A 329 40.78 9.43 4.61
CA VAL A 329 41.54 8.18 4.37
C VAL A 329 40.64 7.02 3.90
N ALA A 330 39.58 6.70 4.64
CA ALA A 330 38.66 5.62 4.30
C ALA A 330 37.86 5.92 3.02
N HIS A 331 37.50 7.18 2.79
CA HIS A 331 36.83 7.65 1.58
C HIS A 331 37.69 7.42 0.33
N GLU A 332 38.93 7.93 0.34
CA GLU A 332 39.87 7.80 -0.77
C GLU A 332 40.28 6.35 -1.02
N MET A 333 40.45 5.57 0.05
CA MET A 333 40.67 4.13 -0.10
C MET A 333 39.46 3.43 -0.74
N GLY A 334 38.23 3.88 -0.45
CA GLY A 334 37.03 3.38 -1.13
C GLY A 334 37.11 3.54 -2.64
N HIS A 335 37.55 4.71 -3.12
CA HIS A 335 37.84 4.94 -4.54
C HIS A 335 38.95 4.00 -5.05
N GLN A 336 40.05 3.83 -4.32
CA GLN A 336 41.11 2.87 -4.72
C GLN A 336 40.56 1.45 -4.89
N PHE A 337 39.51 1.08 -4.15
CA PHE A 337 38.77 -0.19 -4.22
C PHE A 337 37.52 -0.16 -5.11
N ALA A 338 37.38 0.84 -6.00
CA ALA A 338 36.33 0.97 -7.00
C ALA A 338 34.96 1.51 -6.52
N ALA A 339 34.79 1.86 -5.25
CA ALA A 339 33.56 2.49 -4.79
C ALA A 339 33.44 3.90 -5.37
N THR A 340 32.24 4.30 -5.78
CA THR A 340 31.95 5.66 -6.26
C THR A 340 31.05 6.41 -5.28
N HIS A 341 30.92 7.73 -5.46
CA HIS A 341 30.10 8.54 -4.57
C HIS A 341 28.63 8.11 -4.54
N THR A 342 28.04 8.12 -3.34
CA THR A 342 26.68 7.63 -3.10
C THR A 342 25.64 8.71 -2.86
N PHE A 343 26.04 9.96 -2.67
CA PHE A 343 25.14 11.06 -2.32
C PHE A 343 24.40 11.65 -3.53
N ASN A 344 23.18 12.16 -3.31
CA ASN A 344 22.29 12.74 -4.32
C ASN A 344 21.86 14.16 -3.94
N THR A 345 22.57 15.15 -4.48
CA THR A 345 22.28 16.56 -4.25
C THR A 345 22.78 17.44 -5.39
N ASP A 346 22.15 18.59 -5.58
CA ASP A 346 22.60 19.71 -6.43
C ASP A 346 23.12 20.90 -5.60
N ALA A 347 23.30 20.72 -4.28
CA ALA A 347 23.86 21.74 -3.41
C ALA A 347 25.24 22.24 -3.90
N PRO A 348 25.57 23.52 -3.64
CA PRO A 348 26.92 24.05 -3.84
C PRO A 348 27.97 23.15 -3.18
N ASN A 349 29.18 23.09 -3.76
CA ASN A 349 30.31 22.22 -3.36
C ASN A 349 30.14 20.70 -3.57
N CYS A 350 28.91 20.20 -3.68
CA CYS A 350 28.65 18.76 -3.86
C CYS A 350 28.15 18.39 -5.26
N GLY A 351 27.35 19.24 -5.90
CA GLY A 351 26.70 18.90 -7.19
C GLY A 351 27.66 18.48 -8.30
N ALA A 352 28.86 19.08 -8.36
CA ALA A 352 29.88 18.73 -9.36
C ALA A 352 30.54 17.35 -9.13
N ASN A 353 30.51 16.85 -7.89
CA ASN A 353 31.13 15.59 -7.50
C ASN A 353 30.11 14.42 -7.42
N ARG A 354 28.83 14.68 -7.70
CA ARG A 354 27.78 13.66 -7.69
C ARG A 354 28.00 12.62 -8.79
N THR A 355 27.92 11.34 -8.43
CA THR A 355 27.90 10.23 -9.40
C THR A 355 26.49 9.70 -9.60
N GLY A 356 25.78 10.19 -10.62
CA GLY A 356 24.34 9.90 -10.79
C GLY A 356 23.94 8.43 -10.96
N SER A 357 24.86 7.55 -11.38
CA SER A 357 24.59 6.11 -11.49
C SER A 357 24.69 5.34 -10.17
N THR A 358 25.12 6.00 -9.09
CA THR A 358 25.30 5.40 -7.75
C THR A 358 24.78 6.30 -6.63
N ALA A 359 24.06 7.38 -6.97
CA ALA A 359 23.56 8.39 -6.05
C ALA A 359 22.31 7.92 -5.28
N TYR A 360 22.48 6.91 -4.43
CA TYR A 360 21.43 6.24 -3.64
C TYR A 360 21.08 6.94 -2.32
N GLU A 361 21.94 7.81 -1.80
CA GLU A 361 21.71 8.48 -0.52
C GLU A 361 21.17 9.91 -0.73
N PRO A 362 20.13 10.33 0.00
CA PRO A 362 19.57 11.67 -0.14
C PRO A 362 20.55 12.75 0.36
N GLY A 363 20.55 13.92 -0.29
CA GLY A 363 21.31 15.08 0.15
C GLY A 363 22.82 14.84 0.17
N SER A 364 23.49 15.17 1.28
CA SER A 364 24.90 14.88 1.52
C SER A 364 25.24 13.40 1.67
N GLY A 365 24.23 12.54 1.85
CA GLY A 365 24.38 11.20 2.41
C GLY A 365 24.97 11.19 3.82
N SER A 366 25.24 9.99 4.32
CA SER A 366 25.77 9.69 5.65
C SER A 366 26.87 8.62 5.69
N THR A 367 27.07 7.83 4.63
CA THR A 367 28.09 6.77 4.63
C THR A 367 29.47 7.27 4.17
N LEU A 368 30.50 6.41 4.28
CA LEU A 368 31.88 6.76 3.95
C LEU A 368 32.10 7.28 2.52
N MET A 369 31.28 6.91 1.54
CA MET A 369 31.38 7.41 0.15
C MET A 369 30.48 8.62 -0.12
N SER A 370 29.90 9.20 0.92
CA SER A 370 29.07 10.40 0.87
C SER A 370 29.87 11.66 1.23
N TYR A 371 29.25 12.84 1.10
CA TYR A 371 29.81 14.14 1.50
C TYR A 371 29.10 14.67 2.75
N ALA A 372 28.84 13.78 3.71
CA ALA A 372 28.14 14.11 4.95
C ALA A 372 28.73 15.37 5.62
N GLY A 373 27.86 16.29 6.03
CA GLY A 373 28.28 17.57 6.64
C GLY A 373 28.67 18.69 5.68
N ALA A 374 28.95 18.39 4.40
CA ALA A 374 29.61 19.34 3.50
C ALA A 374 28.72 19.93 2.39
N CYS A 375 27.48 19.47 2.27
CA CYS A 375 26.55 19.85 1.21
C CYS A 375 25.48 20.84 1.68
N ASN A 376 25.84 21.91 2.38
CA ASN A 376 24.88 22.89 2.87
C ASN A 376 24.04 23.51 1.73
N PRO A 377 22.71 23.67 1.88
CA PRO A 377 21.89 23.33 3.05
C PRO A 377 21.31 21.90 3.06
N HIS A 378 21.73 21.02 2.16
CA HIS A 378 21.19 19.67 1.95
C HIS A 378 21.86 18.57 2.82
N ASN A 379 22.42 18.95 3.96
CA ASN A 379 23.05 18.00 4.88
C ASN A 379 22.01 17.14 5.59
N VAL A 380 22.06 15.82 5.40
CA VAL A 380 21.20 14.84 6.10
C VAL A 380 21.87 14.27 7.34
N ALA A 381 23.20 14.39 7.41
CA ALA A 381 24.06 13.97 8.50
C ALA A 381 25.08 15.08 8.78
N PRO A 382 25.48 15.27 10.05
CA PRO A 382 26.56 16.19 10.36
C PRO A 382 27.91 15.67 9.82
N ASP A 383 28.13 14.35 9.82
CA ASP A 383 29.41 13.72 9.50
C ASP A 383 29.23 12.31 8.91
N ALA A 384 30.29 11.80 8.27
CA ALA A 384 30.31 10.46 7.72
C ALA A 384 30.38 9.43 8.86
N GLU A 385 29.48 8.44 8.81
CA GLU A 385 29.47 7.31 9.72
C GLU A 385 30.42 6.22 9.20
N ASP A 386 30.96 5.42 10.12
CA ASP A 386 32.09 4.51 9.88
C ASP A 386 31.77 3.20 9.15
N TYR A 387 30.88 3.22 8.16
CA TYR A 387 30.51 2.07 7.31
C TYR A 387 30.26 2.51 5.86
N TYR A 388 30.29 1.53 4.96
CA TYR A 388 30.02 1.74 3.54
C TYR A 388 28.55 1.47 3.24
N HIS A 389 27.96 2.28 2.36
CA HIS A 389 26.66 1.98 1.76
C HIS A 389 26.68 0.61 1.09
N GLY A 390 25.57 -0.11 1.12
CA GLY A 390 25.45 -1.47 0.58
C GLY A 390 25.88 -1.58 -0.89
N PHE A 391 25.67 -0.55 -1.70
CA PHE A 391 26.18 -0.52 -3.08
C PHE A 391 27.71 -0.32 -3.16
N SER A 392 28.29 0.53 -2.30
CA SER A 392 29.74 0.71 -2.22
C SER A 392 30.43 -0.61 -1.84
N LEU A 393 29.83 -1.37 -0.91
CA LEU A 393 30.28 -2.73 -0.59
C LEU A 393 30.25 -3.65 -1.80
N GLN A 394 29.14 -3.67 -2.54
CA GLN A 394 29.00 -4.48 -3.75
C GLN A 394 30.10 -4.15 -4.79
N GLN A 395 30.46 -2.86 -4.94
CA GLN A 395 31.56 -2.43 -5.81
C GLN A 395 32.92 -2.93 -5.32
N ILE A 396 33.22 -2.74 -4.03
CA ILE A 396 34.47 -3.19 -3.40
C ILE A 396 34.61 -4.71 -3.49
N LEU A 397 33.56 -5.46 -3.17
CA LEU A 397 33.56 -6.92 -3.21
C LEU A 397 33.73 -7.44 -4.64
N THR A 398 33.00 -6.87 -5.60
CA THR A 398 33.17 -7.26 -7.02
C THR A 398 34.61 -7.00 -7.47
N TYR A 399 35.19 -5.85 -7.13
CA TYR A 399 36.56 -5.52 -7.52
C TYR A 399 37.61 -6.45 -6.87
N THR A 400 37.43 -6.78 -5.60
CA THR A 400 38.41 -7.55 -4.80
C THR A 400 38.26 -9.06 -4.94
N ARG A 401 37.10 -9.56 -5.34
CA ARG A 401 36.84 -11.01 -5.49
C ARG A 401 36.79 -11.47 -6.95
N GLN A 402 36.31 -10.63 -7.86
CA GLN A 402 36.16 -10.97 -9.28
C GLN A 402 37.02 -10.09 -10.20
N GLY A 403 37.38 -8.88 -9.74
CA GLY A 403 38.15 -7.91 -10.51
C GLY A 403 39.67 -7.95 -10.27
N PRO A 404 40.41 -6.98 -10.83
CA PRO A 404 41.86 -6.89 -10.70
C PRO A 404 42.40 -6.81 -9.26
N GLY A 405 41.58 -6.37 -8.31
CA GLY A 405 41.92 -6.32 -6.88
C GLY A 405 42.16 -7.70 -6.28
N SER A 406 41.66 -8.78 -6.89
CA SER A 406 41.89 -10.16 -6.44
C SER A 406 43.30 -10.70 -6.73
N ASN A 407 44.11 -10.01 -7.53
CA ASN A 407 45.34 -10.58 -8.10
C ASN A 407 46.57 -10.56 -7.18
N CYS A 408 46.59 -9.69 -6.17
CA CYS A 408 47.77 -9.45 -5.35
C CYS A 408 47.66 -9.73 -3.83
N PRO A 409 46.48 -9.76 -3.17
CA PRO A 409 46.44 -9.95 -1.72
C PRO A 409 46.84 -11.37 -1.33
N GLN A 410 47.32 -11.52 -0.10
CA GLN A 410 47.37 -12.82 0.55
C GLN A 410 45.98 -13.17 1.09
N VAL A 411 45.42 -14.30 0.65
CA VAL A 411 44.16 -14.83 1.21
C VAL A 411 44.45 -15.55 2.52
N ILE A 412 43.78 -15.14 3.59
CA ILE A 412 43.82 -15.77 4.91
C ILE A 412 42.47 -16.48 5.14
N GLN A 413 42.56 -17.79 5.37
CA GLN A 413 41.42 -18.61 5.75
C GLN A 413 41.22 -18.51 7.26
N THR A 414 40.10 -17.92 7.69
CA THR A 414 39.76 -17.74 9.12
C THR A 414 38.99 -18.92 9.69
N GLY A 415 38.34 -19.70 8.82
CA GLY A 415 37.38 -20.73 9.22
C GLY A 415 35.98 -20.19 9.54
N ASN A 416 35.75 -18.90 9.30
CA ASN A 416 34.47 -18.22 9.41
C ASN A 416 33.61 -18.49 8.16
N THR A 417 32.30 -18.64 8.34
CA THR A 417 31.31 -18.81 7.27
C THR A 417 30.51 -17.52 7.17
N ASP A 418 30.28 -17.03 5.95
CA ASP A 418 29.45 -15.83 5.78
C ASP A 418 28.02 -16.05 6.30
N PRO A 419 27.38 -14.99 6.82
CA PRO A 419 25.97 -15.05 7.15
C PRO A 419 25.14 -15.23 5.88
N SER A 420 23.93 -15.78 6.04
CA SER A 420 22.88 -15.78 5.02
C SER A 420 21.85 -14.70 5.33
N VAL A 421 21.27 -14.11 4.29
CA VAL A 421 20.28 -13.02 4.41
C VAL A 421 19.05 -13.27 3.54
N SER A 422 17.90 -12.79 4.01
CA SER A 422 16.65 -12.70 3.26
C SER A 422 15.98 -11.36 3.57
N ALA A 423 15.73 -10.54 2.56
CA ALA A 423 15.01 -9.27 2.68
C ALA A 423 13.48 -9.46 2.74
N GLY A 424 12.99 -10.68 2.48
CA GLY A 424 11.56 -11.00 2.44
C GLY A 424 10.97 -10.91 1.03
N ASP A 425 9.68 -11.21 0.91
CA ASP A 425 8.97 -11.20 -0.38
C ASP A 425 8.56 -9.77 -0.77
N GLY A 426 8.92 -9.32 -1.96
CA GLY A 426 8.50 -8.03 -2.51
C GLY A 426 7.28 -8.09 -3.45
N GLY A 427 7.10 -7.06 -4.26
CA GLY A 427 6.09 -7.00 -5.32
C GLY A 427 4.69 -6.56 -4.89
N PHE A 428 4.51 -6.19 -3.63
CA PHE A 428 3.26 -5.63 -3.10
C PHE A 428 3.20 -4.10 -3.31
N PHE A 429 2.05 -3.51 -2.97
CA PHE A 429 1.84 -2.06 -2.96
C PHE A 429 1.60 -1.54 -1.55
N ILE A 430 2.14 -0.35 -1.25
CA ILE A 430 1.85 0.40 -0.02
C ILE A 430 1.11 1.71 -0.35
N PRO A 431 0.27 2.26 0.55
CA PRO A 431 -0.34 3.57 0.37
C PRO A 431 0.71 4.71 0.36
N HIS A 432 0.43 5.77 -0.38
CA HIS A 432 1.26 6.98 -0.36
C HIS A 432 1.18 7.68 1.01
N SER A 433 2.21 8.47 1.33
CA SER A 433 2.29 9.28 2.56
C SER A 433 2.06 8.49 3.86
N THR A 434 2.40 7.20 3.89
CA THR A 434 2.13 6.29 5.03
C THR A 434 3.43 5.65 5.54
N PRO A 435 3.70 5.64 6.86
CA PRO A 435 4.83 4.92 7.44
C PRO A 435 4.81 3.42 7.13
N PHE A 436 6.00 2.83 7.01
CA PHE A 436 6.16 1.38 6.83
C PHE A 436 7.36 0.85 7.59
N GLU A 437 7.34 -0.45 7.88
CA GLU A 437 8.43 -1.14 8.57
C GLU A 437 8.85 -2.36 7.75
N LEU A 438 10.12 -2.41 7.37
CA LEU A 438 10.69 -3.59 6.72
C LEU A 438 11.36 -4.45 7.77
N GLU A 439 11.10 -5.75 7.74
CA GLU A 439 11.72 -6.75 8.59
C GLU A 439 12.34 -7.82 7.71
N GLY A 440 13.61 -8.16 7.97
CA GLY A 440 14.32 -9.19 7.24
C GLY A 440 14.82 -10.30 8.16
N PHE A 441 15.52 -11.26 7.58
CA PHE A 441 16.07 -12.38 8.31
C PHE A 441 17.56 -12.55 8.00
N GLY A 442 18.34 -12.85 9.04
CA GLY A 442 19.76 -13.16 8.93
C GLY A 442 20.08 -14.39 9.76
N PHE A 443 20.93 -15.27 9.23
CA PHE A 443 21.39 -16.47 9.92
C PHE A 443 22.86 -16.72 9.66
N ASP A 444 23.62 -16.84 10.74
CA ASP A 444 25.04 -17.17 10.71
C ASP A 444 25.26 -18.65 11.08
N PRO A 445 25.90 -19.46 10.21
CA PRO A 445 26.12 -20.88 10.46
C PRO A 445 27.03 -21.20 11.66
N ASP A 446 27.94 -20.30 12.02
CA ASP A 446 28.89 -20.46 13.12
C ASP A 446 28.29 -20.01 14.46
N GLY A 447 27.10 -19.40 14.43
CA GLY A 447 26.38 -18.90 15.60
C GLY A 447 26.89 -17.54 16.06
N ASP A 448 27.59 -16.82 15.17
CA ASP A 448 28.13 -15.50 15.44
C ASP A 448 27.02 -14.44 15.50
N SER A 449 27.37 -13.31 16.11
CA SER A 449 26.42 -12.23 16.29
C SER A 449 26.36 -11.34 15.06
N ILE A 450 25.14 -11.15 14.56
CA ILE A 450 24.90 -10.42 13.32
C ILE A 450 24.30 -9.03 13.55
N THR A 451 24.59 -8.14 12.60
CA THR A 451 23.96 -6.81 12.50
C THR A 451 23.32 -6.62 11.14
N TYR A 452 22.28 -5.81 11.09
CA TYR A 452 21.42 -5.54 9.96
C TYR A 452 21.49 -4.07 9.58
N CYS A 453 21.49 -3.78 8.28
CA CYS A 453 21.43 -2.43 7.74
C CYS A 453 20.50 -2.41 6.53
N TRP A 454 19.43 -1.63 6.62
CA TRP A 454 18.44 -1.43 5.57
C TRP A 454 18.69 -0.09 4.87
N GLU A 455 18.88 -0.12 3.55
CA GLU A 455 19.30 1.03 2.75
C GLU A 455 18.49 1.13 1.46
N GLN A 456 18.11 2.35 1.06
CA GLN A 456 17.36 2.56 -0.17
C GLN A 456 18.27 2.43 -1.39
N MET A 457 17.74 1.83 -2.47
CA MET A 457 18.44 1.52 -3.71
C MET A 457 17.77 2.20 -4.92
N ASP A 458 17.12 3.34 -4.71
CA ASP A 458 16.51 4.13 -5.77
C ASP A 458 17.48 5.18 -6.32
N LEU A 459 17.51 5.33 -7.64
CA LEU A 459 18.21 6.40 -8.33
C LEU A 459 17.20 7.41 -8.89
N GLY A 460 17.58 8.68 -8.88
CA GLY A 460 16.76 9.72 -9.50
C GLY A 460 17.52 11.01 -9.77
N PRO A 461 16.80 12.06 -10.21
CA PRO A 461 17.36 13.40 -10.37
C PRO A 461 18.04 13.92 -9.10
N ALA A 462 19.07 14.74 -9.28
CA ALA A 462 19.64 15.52 -8.17
C ALA A 462 18.63 16.60 -7.74
N GLY A 463 18.61 16.94 -6.45
CA GLY A 463 17.75 18.00 -5.94
C GLY A 463 17.83 18.14 -4.42
N HIS A 464 16.96 19.00 -3.89
CA HIS A 464 16.83 19.21 -2.45
C HIS A 464 16.15 17.99 -1.78
N PRO A 465 16.73 17.41 -0.71
CA PRO A 465 16.21 16.18 -0.09
C PRO A 465 14.82 16.30 0.56
N ASN A 466 14.38 17.51 0.96
CA ASN A 466 12.98 17.74 1.38
C ASN A 466 11.97 17.82 0.22
N PHE A 467 12.44 18.01 -1.02
CA PHE A 467 11.60 18.15 -2.20
C PHE A 467 12.10 17.21 -3.31
N PRO A 468 12.14 15.89 -3.05
CA PRO A 468 12.64 14.92 -4.01
C PRO A 468 11.74 14.90 -5.25
N VAL A 469 12.36 14.84 -6.43
CA VAL A 469 11.65 14.79 -7.72
C VAL A 469 11.82 13.40 -8.34
N GLY A 470 10.73 12.84 -8.88
CA GLY A 470 10.71 11.51 -9.48
C GLY A 470 11.18 10.44 -8.50
N ASN A 471 12.06 9.56 -8.95
CA ASN A 471 12.61 8.47 -8.12
C ASN A 471 13.85 8.86 -7.30
N ALA A 472 14.05 10.15 -7.00
CA ALA A 472 15.13 10.55 -6.10
C ALA A 472 15.04 9.81 -4.75
N PRO A 473 16.18 9.43 -4.13
CA PRO A 473 16.20 8.73 -2.86
C PRO A 473 15.57 9.58 -1.76
N LEU A 474 14.85 8.91 -0.86
CA LEU A 474 13.97 9.48 0.16
C LEU A 474 14.50 9.28 1.58
N PHE A 475 15.18 8.17 1.82
CA PHE A 475 15.57 7.69 3.15
C PHE A 475 17.10 7.59 3.28
N ARG A 476 17.61 8.18 4.36
CA ARG A 476 19.03 8.22 4.71
C ARG A 476 19.48 6.83 5.20
N SER A 477 20.75 6.50 5.03
CA SER A 477 21.32 5.29 5.63
C SER A 477 21.67 5.49 7.13
N PHE A 478 21.58 4.42 7.92
CA PHE A 478 21.96 4.45 9.34
C PHE A 478 22.87 3.27 9.68
N GLN A 479 23.75 3.48 10.66
CA GLN A 479 24.66 2.45 11.16
C GLN A 479 23.97 1.09 11.42
N PRO A 480 24.63 -0.04 11.11
CA PRO A 480 24.10 -1.37 11.35
C PRO A 480 23.71 -1.62 12.82
N ARG A 481 22.60 -2.33 13.04
CA ARG A 481 22.03 -2.63 14.37
C ARG A 481 21.75 -4.11 14.55
N PRO A 482 21.66 -4.63 15.79
CA PRO A 482 21.28 -6.03 16.04
C PRO A 482 19.78 -6.30 15.82
N THR A 483 19.01 -5.34 15.33
CA THR A 483 17.56 -5.45 15.09
C THR A 483 17.29 -5.71 13.61
N PRO A 484 16.51 -6.75 13.24
CA PRO A 484 16.24 -7.10 11.86
C PRO A 484 15.29 -6.14 11.13
N SER A 485 14.55 -5.32 11.87
CA SER A 485 13.60 -4.38 11.29
C SER A 485 14.06 -2.92 11.30
N ARG A 486 13.55 -2.15 10.33
CA ARG A 486 13.70 -0.70 10.24
C ARG A 486 12.37 -0.06 9.87
N THR A 487 11.98 0.94 10.66
CA THR A 487 10.85 1.83 10.38
C THR A 487 11.27 2.98 9.45
N PHE A 488 10.39 3.34 8.52
CA PHE A 488 10.56 4.42 7.55
C PHE A 488 9.37 5.40 7.60
N PRO A 489 9.59 6.67 7.98
CA PRO A 489 10.76 7.21 8.66
C PRO A 489 11.09 6.48 9.96
N ARG A 490 12.28 6.72 10.51
CA ARG A 490 12.63 6.24 11.86
C ARG A 490 11.52 6.52 12.87
N ILE A 491 11.29 5.56 13.78
CA ILE A 491 10.20 5.63 14.77
C ILE A 491 10.21 6.92 15.61
N GLN A 492 11.39 7.52 15.84
CA GLN A 492 11.51 8.81 16.54
C GLN A 492 10.72 9.94 15.83
N ASN A 493 10.72 9.92 14.50
CA ASN A 493 10.12 10.92 13.64
C ASN A 493 8.61 10.74 13.57
N VAL A 494 8.18 9.47 13.47
CA VAL A 494 6.77 9.07 13.50
C VAL A 494 6.14 9.46 14.84
N VAL A 495 6.76 9.12 15.98
CA VAL A 495 6.29 9.50 17.33
C VAL A 495 6.19 11.01 17.53
N ALA A 496 7.13 11.75 16.96
CA ALA A 496 7.18 13.21 17.03
C ALA A 496 6.23 13.91 16.05
N ASN A 497 5.52 13.18 15.19
CA ASN A 497 4.71 13.69 14.08
C ASN A 497 5.50 14.72 13.24
N SER A 498 6.76 14.41 12.97
CA SER A 498 7.70 15.36 12.37
C SER A 498 8.46 14.74 11.20
N GLN A 499 8.62 15.53 10.15
CA GLN A 499 9.46 15.18 9.03
C GLN A 499 10.90 15.61 9.30
N GLN A 500 11.87 14.75 8.97
CA GLN A 500 13.29 15.07 9.02
C GLN A 500 13.89 15.00 7.63
N ILE A 501 14.82 15.90 7.33
CA ILE A 501 15.56 15.90 6.06
C ILE A 501 16.20 14.54 5.80
N GLY A 502 15.96 13.99 4.60
CA GLY A 502 16.42 12.65 4.23
C GLY A 502 15.62 11.49 4.85
N GLU A 503 14.45 11.73 5.42
CA GLU A 503 13.50 10.70 5.84
C GLU A 503 12.07 11.12 5.41
N ILE A 504 11.85 11.17 4.09
CA ILE A 504 10.59 11.69 3.52
C ILE A 504 9.68 10.55 3.08
N LEU A 505 8.42 10.60 3.50
CA LEU A 505 7.40 9.67 3.03
C LEU A 505 7.09 9.91 1.54
N PRO A 506 6.87 8.84 0.75
CA PRO A 506 6.59 8.97 -0.68
C PRO A 506 5.19 9.55 -0.90
N ALA A 507 5.11 10.76 -1.45
CA ALA A 507 3.83 11.48 -1.61
C ALA A 507 2.97 11.02 -2.82
N GLY A 508 3.50 10.17 -3.70
CA GLY A 508 2.80 9.71 -4.90
C GLY A 508 3.36 8.40 -5.43
N ALA A 509 2.76 7.92 -6.54
CA ALA A 509 3.10 6.64 -7.12
C ALA A 509 4.57 6.56 -7.53
N ARG A 510 5.28 5.53 -7.05
CA ARG A 510 6.68 5.27 -7.39
C ARG A 510 7.11 3.86 -7.01
N ASP A 511 8.20 3.39 -7.60
CA ASP A 511 8.91 2.22 -7.12
C ASP A 511 9.74 2.58 -5.88
N LEU A 512 9.87 1.62 -4.97
CA LEU A 512 10.79 1.66 -3.85
C LEU A 512 11.62 0.38 -3.85
N ASN A 513 12.95 0.56 -3.90
CA ASN A 513 13.91 -0.52 -3.82
C ASN A 513 14.74 -0.37 -2.54
N PHE A 514 14.92 -1.46 -1.81
CA PHE A 514 15.73 -1.50 -0.60
C PHE A 514 16.69 -2.68 -0.62
N ARG A 515 17.83 -2.51 0.04
CA ARG A 515 18.81 -3.56 0.32
C ARG A 515 18.91 -3.80 1.81
N LEU A 516 18.95 -5.06 2.18
CA LEU A 516 19.36 -5.53 3.50
C LEU A 516 20.80 -6.06 3.43
N THR A 517 21.70 -5.46 4.20
CA THR A 517 23.06 -5.98 4.42
C THR A 517 23.18 -6.58 5.82
N VAL A 518 23.60 -7.85 5.91
CA VAL A 518 23.89 -8.56 7.17
C VAL A 518 25.40 -8.71 7.33
N ARG A 519 25.93 -8.50 8.55
CA ARG A 519 27.35 -8.63 8.90
C ARG A 519 27.52 -9.46 10.16
N ASP A 520 28.45 -10.42 10.16
CA ASP A 520 28.79 -11.28 11.32
C ASP A 520 29.84 -10.69 12.28
N LEU A 521 30.35 -9.50 11.96
CA LEU A 521 31.43 -8.81 12.68
C LEU A 521 32.79 -9.52 12.67
N LEU A 522 32.93 -10.67 12.03
CA LEU A 522 34.16 -11.43 11.82
C LEU A 522 34.70 -11.33 10.38
N GLY A 523 34.00 -10.56 9.54
CA GLY A 523 34.40 -10.21 8.17
C GLY A 523 33.58 -10.92 7.10
N GLY A 524 32.55 -11.67 7.51
CA GLY A 524 31.49 -12.16 6.65
C GLY A 524 30.35 -11.15 6.53
N ILE A 525 29.92 -10.95 5.28
CA ILE A 525 28.73 -10.17 4.97
C ILE A 525 27.91 -10.90 3.91
N ASP A 526 26.62 -10.60 3.84
CA ASP A 526 25.77 -10.96 2.72
C ASP A 526 24.68 -9.90 2.49
N GLN A 527 24.12 -9.83 1.28
CA GLN A 527 23.13 -8.82 0.89
C GLN A 527 21.96 -9.39 0.09
N ASP A 528 20.75 -8.95 0.42
CA ASP A 528 19.53 -9.24 -0.34
C ASP A 528 18.73 -7.97 -0.61
N ASP A 529 18.00 -7.94 -1.73
CA ASP A 529 17.22 -6.77 -2.16
C ASP A 529 15.71 -7.08 -2.12
N ILE A 530 14.90 -6.08 -1.79
CA ILE A 530 13.44 -6.12 -1.88
C ILE A 530 12.94 -4.91 -2.66
N SER A 531 11.92 -5.12 -3.48
CA SER A 531 11.29 -4.08 -4.30
C SER A 531 9.77 -4.13 -4.15
N PHE A 532 9.12 -2.98 -4.00
CA PHE A 532 7.68 -2.84 -3.93
C PHE A 532 7.26 -1.44 -4.45
N GLN A 533 5.97 -1.18 -4.55
CA GLN A 533 5.45 0.04 -5.18
C GLN A 533 4.59 0.86 -4.21
N VAL A 534 4.57 2.18 -4.42
CA VAL A 534 3.66 3.10 -3.75
C VAL A 534 2.44 3.29 -4.65
N ALA A 535 1.25 3.05 -4.11
CA ALA A 535 0.00 3.28 -4.80
C ALA A 535 -0.35 4.77 -4.80
N GLY A 536 -0.51 5.38 -5.98
CA GLY A 536 -0.92 6.78 -6.08
C GLY A 536 -2.39 7.05 -5.76
N GLN A 537 -3.23 6.01 -5.79
CA GLN A 537 -4.69 6.11 -5.61
C GLN A 537 -5.16 5.69 -4.20
N ALA A 538 -4.25 5.25 -3.33
CA ALA A 538 -4.57 4.80 -1.98
C ALA A 538 -3.63 5.47 -0.96
N GLY A 539 -4.16 5.81 0.20
CA GLY A 539 -3.48 6.55 1.25
C GLY A 539 -3.90 8.03 1.36
N PRO A 540 -3.39 8.77 2.37
CA PRO A 540 -2.63 8.24 3.50
C PRO A 540 -3.48 7.37 4.43
N PHE A 541 -2.93 6.26 4.90
CA PHE A 541 -3.56 5.43 5.93
C PHE A 541 -3.31 6.07 7.30
N LEU A 542 -4.37 6.43 8.04
CA LEU A 542 -4.25 7.27 9.24
C LEU A 542 -5.09 6.75 10.42
N VAL A 543 -4.49 6.59 11.59
CA VAL A 543 -5.20 6.37 12.86
C VAL A 543 -5.91 7.67 13.25
N SER A 544 -7.24 7.64 13.35
CA SER A 544 -8.05 8.82 13.68
C SER A 544 -8.35 8.92 15.18
N TYR A 545 -8.49 7.78 15.88
CA TYR A 545 -8.69 7.73 17.33
C TYR A 545 -7.83 6.62 17.96
N PRO A 546 -7.12 6.89 19.07
CA PRO A 546 -7.23 8.05 19.97
C PRO A 546 -6.23 9.19 19.70
N ASN A 547 -6.69 10.34 19.19
CA ASN A 547 -5.83 11.51 18.93
C ASN A 547 -6.19 12.79 19.71
N ASP A 548 -7.39 12.88 20.27
CA ASP A 548 -7.83 14.07 20.99
C ASP A 548 -7.06 14.30 22.29
N PRO A 549 -6.83 15.56 22.69
CA PRO A 549 -6.16 15.87 23.95
C PRO A 549 -6.99 15.43 25.15
N GLY A 550 -6.33 14.77 26.12
CA GLY A 550 -6.95 14.40 27.40
C GLY A 550 -7.73 13.08 27.40
N ILE A 551 -7.65 12.28 26.32
CA ILE A 551 -8.24 10.94 26.28
C ILE A 551 -7.70 10.10 27.44
N THR A 552 -8.64 9.48 28.17
CA THR A 552 -8.37 8.53 29.24
C THR A 552 -9.23 7.29 29.05
N TRP A 553 -8.59 6.14 28.87
CA TRP A 553 -9.25 4.84 28.86
C TRP A 553 -9.18 4.20 30.25
N THR A 554 -10.14 3.35 30.57
CA THR A 554 -10.18 2.62 31.85
C THR A 554 -9.83 1.16 31.63
N GLY A 555 -8.91 0.61 32.42
CA GLY A 555 -8.58 -0.82 32.37
C GLY A 555 -9.82 -1.71 32.52
N GLY A 556 -9.92 -2.76 31.70
CA GLY A 556 -11.05 -3.69 31.71
C GLY A 556 -12.32 -3.18 31.01
N THR A 557 -12.29 -2.01 30.36
CA THR A 557 -13.37 -1.56 29.45
C THR A 557 -13.07 -1.90 28.00
N TYR A 558 -14.09 -1.84 27.14
CA TYR A 558 -13.89 -1.85 25.68
C TYR A 558 -13.91 -0.42 25.16
N GLU A 559 -12.98 -0.11 24.26
CA GLU A 559 -12.88 1.18 23.58
C GLU A 559 -12.86 0.96 22.06
N GLN A 560 -13.48 1.86 21.31
CA GLN A 560 -13.47 1.80 19.85
C GLN A 560 -12.25 2.55 19.32
N VAL A 561 -11.40 1.86 18.59
CA VAL A 561 -10.33 2.43 17.77
C VAL A 561 -10.88 2.72 16.38
N SER A 562 -10.46 3.83 15.77
CA SER A 562 -10.80 4.15 14.38
C SER A 562 -9.58 4.60 13.57
N TRP A 563 -9.62 4.33 12.27
CA TRP A 563 -8.63 4.73 11.28
C TRP A 563 -9.29 5.00 9.93
N ASP A 564 -8.64 5.80 9.10
CA ASP A 564 -8.99 5.99 7.71
C ASP A 564 -8.41 4.84 6.88
N VAL A 565 -9.28 4.07 6.23
CA VAL A 565 -8.88 2.96 5.35
C VAL A 565 -8.20 3.50 4.09
N ALA A 566 -8.58 4.69 3.62
CA ALA A 566 -7.97 5.40 2.49
C ALA A 566 -7.73 4.52 1.23
N GLY A 567 -8.69 3.65 0.88
CA GLY A 567 -8.62 2.76 -0.29
C GLY A 567 -7.55 1.66 -0.20
N THR A 568 -6.95 1.43 0.97
CA THR A 568 -5.91 0.40 1.16
C THR A 568 -6.44 -1.02 1.09
N ASP A 569 -7.72 -1.23 1.35
CA ASP A 569 -8.44 -2.50 1.22
C ASP A 569 -8.73 -2.89 -0.25
N LEU A 570 -8.57 -1.94 -1.17
CA LEU A 570 -8.79 -2.12 -2.60
C LEU A 570 -7.48 -2.34 -3.35
N SER A 571 -7.58 -2.89 -4.57
CA SER A 571 -6.44 -2.99 -5.50
C SER A 571 -5.90 -1.58 -5.83
N PRO A 572 -4.56 -1.38 -5.86
CA PRO A 572 -3.52 -2.41 -5.84
C PRO A 572 -2.94 -2.76 -4.47
N VAL A 573 -3.27 -2.02 -3.39
CA VAL A 573 -2.74 -2.27 -2.03
C VAL A 573 -3.29 -3.56 -1.43
N ASN A 574 -4.60 -3.77 -1.54
CA ASN A 574 -5.31 -5.01 -1.20
C ASN A 574 -5.04 -5.54 0.23
N CYS A 575 -4.91 -4.64 1.21
CA CYS A 575 -4.76 -4.95 2.63
C CYS A 575 -6.12 -5.31 3.23
N GLN A 576 -6.37 -6.60 3.45
CA GLN A 576 -7.69 -7.09 3.90
C GLN A 576 -7.82 -7.08 5.42
N THR A 577 -6.69 -7.13 6.14
CA THR A 577 -6.69 -7.25 7.60
C THR A 577 -5.61 -6.42 8.28
N VAL A 578 -5.90 -5.96 9.49
CA VAL A 578 -4.99 -5.17 10.33
C VAL A 578 -4.81 -5.80 11.73
N ASN A 579 -3.72 -5.41 12.39
CA ASN A 579 -3.47 -5.68 13.80
C ASN A 579 -3.46 -4.37 14.59
N LEU A 580 -3.99 -4.42 15.81
CA LEU A 580 -3.99 -3.28 16.73
C LEU A 580 -3.03 -3.58 17.87
N ARG A 581 -2.04 -2.71 18.07
CA ARG A 581 -1.05 -2.82 19.13
C ARG A 581 -1.02 -1.59 20.03
N LEU A 582 -0.59 -1.80 21.26
CA LEU A 582 -0.47 -0.78 22.28
C LEU A 582 0.98 -0.64 22.74
N SER A 583 1.41 0.62 22.80
CA SER A 583 2.67 1.05 23.40
C SER A 583 2.44 1.54 24.83
N THR A 584 3.44 1.38 25.69
CA THR A 584 3.48 1.96 27.05
C THR A 584 4.67 2.91 27.26
N ASP A 585 5.46 3.16 26.21
CA ASP A 585 6.69 3.97 26.26
C ASP A 585 6.60 5.26 25.43
N GLY A 586 5.38 5.63 25.00
CA GLY A 586 5.13 6.82 24.19
C GLY A 586 5.22 6.58 22.68
N GLY A 587 5.16 5.33 22.23
CA GLY A 587 5.11 4.94 20.81
C GLY A 587 6.43 4.43 20.23
N PHE A 588 7.44 4.15 21.06
CA PHE A 588 8.72 3.61 20.58
C PHE A 588 8.70 2.09 20.41
N THR A 589 7.92 1.38 21.24
CA THR A 589 7.70 -0.06 21.13
C THR A 589 6.23 -0.42 21.28
N TYR A 590 5.81 -1.55 20.67
CA TYR A 590 4.42 -2.02 20.64
C TYR A 590 4.30 -3.50 21.08
N PRO A 591 4.64 -3.82 22.35
CA PRO A 591 4.69 -5.21 22.82
C PRO A 591 3.31 -5.82 23.12
N ILE A 592 2.25 -5.02 23.23
CA ILE A 592 0.91 -5.50 23.64
C ILE A 592 0.01 -5.57 22.43
N THR A 593 -0.47 -6.76 22.08
CA THR A 593 -1.49 -6.97 21.04
C THR A 593 -2.88 -6.78 21.64
N LEU A 594 -3.68 -5.89 21.06
CA LEU A 594 -5.08 -5.66 21.43
C LEU A 594 -6.04 -6.47 20.55
N ALA A 595 -5.76 -6.54 19.25
CA ALA A 595 -6.49 -7.35 18.28
C ALA A 595 -5.55 -7.75 17.13
N GLN A 596 -5.83 -8.87 16.47
CA GLN A 596 -5.01 -9.39 15.36
C GLN A 596 -5.89 -9.96 14.25
N GLY A 597 -5.51 -9.70 12.98
CA GLY A 597 -6.18 -10.25 11.80
C GLY A 597 -7.63 -9.79 11.65
N ILE A 598 -7.95 -8.59 12.14
CA ILE A 598 -9.30 -8.03 12.03
C ILE A 598 -9.49 -7.34 10.66
N PRO A 599 -10.72 -7.23 10.14
CA PRO A 599 -10.95 -6.58 8.85
C PRO A 599 -10.44 -5.13 8.80
N ASN A 600 -9.86 -4.74 7.68
CA ASN A 600 -9.47 -3.35 7.41
C ASN A 600 -10.69 -2.50 6.98
N ASN A 601 -11.60 -2.23 7.91
CA ASN A 601 -12.87 -1.54 7.63
C ASN A 601 -13.04 -0.21 8.40
N GLY A 602 -11.95 0.30 8.98
CA GLY A 602 -11.88 1.65 9.57
C GLY A 602 -12.21 1.74 11.07
N SER A 603 -12.67 0.67 11.72
CA SER A 603 -12.81 0.68 13.19
C SER A 603 -12.82 -0.70 13.82
N ALA A 604 -12.44 -0.76 15.10
CA ALA A 604 -12.49 -1.98 15.89
C ALA A 604 -12.64 -1.71 17.38
N TRP A 605 -13.39 -2.56 18.07
CA TRP A 605 -13.48 -2.53 19.53
C TRP A 605 -12.36 -3.37 20.14
N VAL A 606 -11.65 -2.79 21.11
CA VAL A 606 -10.53 -3.45 21.80
C VAL A 606 -10.75 -3.46 23.30
N LEU A 607 -10.41 -4.58 23.94
CA LEU A 607 -10.38 -4.67 25.40
C LEU A 607 -9.14 -3.91 25.91
N VAL A 608 -9.37 -2.90 26.73
CA VAL A 608 -8.30 -2.10 27.33
C VAL A 608 -7.60 -2.92 28.42
N PRO A 609 -6.29 -3.14 28.32
CA PRO A 609 -5.55 -3.87 29.34
C PRO A 609 -5.50 -3.09 30.65
N GLU A 610 -5.40 -3.80 31.77
CA GLU A 610 -5.29 -3.23 33.12
C GLU A 610 -3.90 -2.60 33.33
N LEU A 611 -3.72 -1.40 32.78
CA LEU A 611 -2.48 -0.62 32.85
C LEU A 611 -2.70 0.70 33.59
N ASN A 612 -1.60 1.35 33.97
CA ASN A 612 -1.61 2.67 34.57
C ASN A 612 -0.49 3.52 33.95
N GLY A 613 -0.84 4.66 33.36
CA GLY A 613 0.15 5.59 32.81
C GLY A 613 -0.42 6.54 31.75
N THR A 614 0.41 7.50 31.34
CA THR A 614 0.05 8.56 30.38
C THR A 614 0.86 8.52 29.09
N MET A 615 1.65 7.47 28.89
CA MET A 615 2.58 7.32 27.76
C MET A 615 2.10 6.22 26.81
N HIS A 616 0.79 6.11 26.60
CA HIS A 616 0.23 5.11 25.71
C HIS A 616 0.07 5.66 24.30
N ARG A 617 0.44 4.86 23.31
CA ARG A 617 0.19 5.11 21.88
C ARG A 617 -0.41 3.88 21.26
N LEU A 618 -1.32 4.09 20.32
CA LEU A 618 -1.91 3.01 19.55
C LEU A 618 -1.16 2.88 18.22
N ARG A 619 -1.01 1.65 17.70
CA ARG A 619 -0.57 1.36 16.33
C ARG A 619 -1.63 0.52 15.64
N VAL A 620 -2.04 0.92 14.44
CA VAL A 620 -2.80 0.10 13.51
C VAL A 620 -1.84 -0.26 12.38
N GLU A 621 -1.50 -1.54 12.28
CA GLU A 621 -0.56 -2.05 11.27
C GLU A 621 -1.27 -3.03 10.34
N ALA A 622 -0.93 -3.02 9.05
CA ALA A 622 -1.38 -4.05 8.13
C ALA A 622 -0.90 -5.43 8.61
N ALA A 623 -1.76 -6.44 8.53
CA ALA A 623 -1.40 -7.81 8.93
C ALA A 623 -0.84 -8.63 7.76
N ASP A 624 -1.13 -8.21 6.54
CA ASP A 624 -0.75 -8.82 5.27
C ASP A 624 0.10 -7.87 4.38
N ASN A 625 0.58 -6.76 4.95
CA ASN A 625 1.40 -5.75 4.28
C ASN A 625 2.34 -5.06 5.29
N VAL A 626 3.22 -4.15 4.85
CA VAL A 626 4.30 -3.57 5.67
C VAL A 626 4.01 -2.17 6.24
N PHE A 627 2.90 -1.56 5.81
CA PHE A 627 2.54 -0.20 6.23
C PHE A 627 1.78 -0.18 7.56
N PHE A 628 1.84 0.95 8.26
CA PHE A 628 1.12 1.16 9.51
C PHE A 628 0.93 2.66 9.76
N ASP A 629 0.10 2.99 10.73
CA ASP A 629 0.09 4.31 11.35
C ASP A 629 -0.08 4.21 12.88
N ILE A 630 0.25 5.29 13.59
CA ILE A 630 0.14 5.37 15.05
C ILE A 630 -0.72 6.56 15.45
N SER A 631 -1.33 6.48 16.64
CA SER A 631 -2.01 7.65 17.20
C SER A 631 -1.04 8.83 17.32
N ASN A 632 -1.48 10.05 17.01
CA ASN A 632 -0.70 11.30 16.98
C ASN A 632 -0.35 11.85 18.36
N ALA A 633 -1.05 11.43 19.42
CA ALA A 633 -0.81 11.90 20.78
C ALA A 633 -0.80 10.74 21.78
N ASN A 634 -0.11 10.97 22.90
CA ASN A 634 -0.20 10.05 24.03
C ASN A 634 -1.57 10.18 24.70
N PHE A 635 -2.12 9.05 25.13
CA PHE A 635 -3.33 9.01 25.96
C PHE A 635 -3.07 8.29 27.30
N ALA A 636 -3.99 8.50 28.24
CA ALA A 636 -3.91 7.87 29.55
C ALA A 636 -4.69 6.56 29.58
N ILE A 637 -4.15 5.56 30.28
CA ILE A 637 -4.91 4.41 30.76
C ILE A 637 -4.84 4.45 32.27
N VAL A 638 -6.01 4.39 32.92
CA VAL A 638 -6.12 4.31 34.37
C VAL A 638 -6.75 2.98 34.77
N PRO A 639 -6.29 2.36 35.86
CA PRO A 639 -6.92 1.15 36.36
C PRO A 639 -8.34 1.46 36.84
N ALA A 640 -9.24 0.48 36.72
CA ALA A 640 -10.58 0.62 37.28
C ALA A 640 -10.52 0.89 38.79
N SER A 641 -11.42 1.74 39.30
CA SER A 641 -11.41 2.16 40.71
C SER A 641 -12.02 1.15 41.68
N ASN A 642 -12.88 0.27 41.18
CA ASN A 642 -13.55 -0.79 41.95
C ASN A 642 -13.65 -2.06 41.08
N PRO A 643 -13.63 -3.26 41.67
CA PRO A 643 -13.92 -4.50 40.93
C PRO A 643 -15.33 -4.46 40.35
N GLY A 644 -15.45 -4.78 39.07
CA GLY A 644 -16.68 -4.67 38.32
C GLY A 644 -16.53 -5.24 36.91
N PHE A 645 -17.45 -4.89 36.02
CA PHE A 645 -17.39 -5.33 34.64
C PHE A 645 -17.90 -4.22 33.73
N SER A 646 -17.53 -4.29 32.46
CA SER A 646 -18.06 -3.42 31.40
C SER A 646 -18.94 -4.23 30.45
N LEU A 647 -19.90 -3.56 29.81
CA LEU A 647 -20.77 -4.13 28.78
C LEU A 647 -20.83 -3.16 27.60
N VAL A 648 -20.45 -3.62 26.41
CA VAL A 648 -20.51 -2.84 25.17
C VAL A 648 -21.22 -3.63 24.08
N ALA A 649 -22.03 -2.94 23.29
CA ALA A 649 -22.59 -3.44 22.05
C ALA A 649 -21.98 -2.62 20.89
N PRO A 650 -21.23 -3.23 19.96
CA PRO A 650 -20.62 -2.51 18.85
C PRO A 650 -21.61 -1.80 17.94
N GLU A 651 -22.80 -2.39 17.79
CA GLU A 651 -23.87 -1.91 16.93
C GLU A 651 -24.95 -1.22 17.78
N PRO A 652 -24.97 0.12 17.87
CA PRO A 652 -25.94 0.85 18.69
C PRO A 652 -27.35 0.82 18.09
N ALA A 653 -27.49 0.47 16.81
CA ALA A 653 -28.76 0.36 16.12
C ALA A 653 -28.86 -0.97 15.36
N LEU A 654 -30.02 -1.62 15.46
CA LEU A 654 -30.32 -2.90 14.85
C LEU A 654 -31.55 -2.75 13.96
N SER A 655 -31.57 -3.49 12.85
CA SER A 655 -32.75 -3.59 12.00
C SER A 655 -33.33 -5.00 12.06
N LEU A 656 -34.65 -5.10 12.16
CA LEU A 656 -35.40 -6.36 12.18
C LEU A 656 -36.65 -6.23 11.31
N CYS A 657 -37.04 -7.31 10.65
CA CYS A 657 -38.33 -7.38 9.97
C CYS A 657 -39.35 -8.15 10.79
N ALA A 658 -40.59 -7.66 10.83
CA ALA A 658 -41.64 -8.39 11.56
C ALA A 658 -41.83 -9.78 10.93
N GLY A 659 -41.78 -10.82 11.75
CA GLY A 659 -41.76 -12.23 11.34
C GLY A 659 -40.38 -12.83 11.07
N SER A 660 -39.29 -12.11 11.34
CA SER A 660 -37.91 -12.56 11.12
C SER A 660 -37.05 -12.53 12.40
N GLU A 661 -35.75 -12.79 12.26
CA GLU A 661 -34.79 -12.69 13.34
C GLU A 661 -33.56 -11.87 12.94
N THR A 662 -32.92 -11.22 13.91
CA THR A 662 -31.67 -10.47 13.74
C THR A 662 -30.75 -10.74 14.94
N GLY A 663 -29.44 -10.60 14.78
CA GLY A 663 -28.47 -10.91 15.83
C GLY A 663 -27.48 -9.78 16.05
N PHE A 664 -26.96 -9.68 17.28
CA PHE A 664 -25.87 -8.76 17.62
C PHE A 664 -24.94 -9.35 18.68
N SER A 665 -23.72 -8.83 18.73
CA SER A 665 -22.70 -9.24 19.70
C SER A 665 -22.62 -8.26 20.85
N LEU A 666 -22.29 -8.78 22.03
CA LEU A 666 -22.02 -8.04 23.24
C LEU A 666 -20.64 -8.42 23.75
N PHE A 667 -19.83 -7.41 24.03
CA PHE A 667 -18.52 -7.56 24.62
C PHE A 667 -18.59 -7.25 26.11
N THR A 668 -18.04 -8.16 26.91
CA THR A 668 -17.96 -7.98 28.36
C THR A 668 -16.50 -7.89 28.78
N GLY A 669 -16.15 -6.90 29.60
CA GLY A 669 -14.79 -6.70 30.09
C GLY A 669 -14.72 -6.87 31.60
N ALA A 670 -13.70 -7.57 32.10
CA ALA A 670 -13.46 -7.75 33.53
C ALA A 670 -12.62 -6.59 34.08
N GLN A 671 -13.04 -5.98 35.19
CA GLN A 671 -12.29 -4.92 35.86
C GLN A 671 -11.72 -5.41 37.19
N LEU A 672 -10.42 -5.17 37.44
CA LEU A 672 -9.67 -5.64 38.62
C LEU A 672 -9.84 -7.15 38.92
N GLY A 673 -9.86 -7.98 37.87
CA GLY A 673 -9.97 -9.44 38.01
C GLY A 673 -11.34 -9.95 38.46
N PHE A 674 -12.37 -9.12 38.34
CA PHE A 674 -13.75 -9.49 38.63
C PHE A 674 -14.21 -10.65 37.73
N SER A 675 -14.79 -11.68 38.35
CA SER A 675 -15.08 -12.97 37.70
C SER A 675 -16.44 -13.57 38.08
N ASP A 676 -17.31 -12.78 38.71
CA ASP A 676 -18.68 -13.19 38.97
C ASP A 676 -19.42 -13.45 37.64
N THR A 677 -20.25 -14.49 37.60
CA THR A 677 -21.06 -14.79 36.44
C THR A 677 -22.12 -13.71 36.20
N LEU A 678 -22.13 -13.17 34.99
CA LEU A 678 -23.12 -12.22 34.49
C LEU A 678 -24.34 -12.97 33.96
N THR A 679 -25.54 -12.50 34.31
CA THR A 679 -26.80 -12.92 33.68
C THR A 679 -27.31 -11.79 32.79
N LEU A 680 -27.55 -12.08 31.51
CA LEU A 680 -28.01 -11.10 30.52
C LEU A 680 -29.52 -11.15 30.33
N LEU A 681 -30.15 -9.98 30.29
CA LEU A 681 -31.59 -9.82 30.14
C LEU A 681 -31.91 -8.58 29.30
N THR A 682 -33.07 -8.59 28.67
CA THR A 682 -33.66 -7.43 27.98
C THR A 682 -34.98 -7.04 28.64
N PRO A 683 -34.98 -6.21 29.69
CA PRO A 683 -36.22 -5.80 30.34
C PRO A 683 -37.07 -4.94 29.40
N GLY A 684 -38.39 -5.13 29.44
CA GLY A 684 -39.33 -4.27 28.74
C GLY A 684 -39.41 -4.46 27.21
N LEU A 685 -39.09 -5.66 26.70
CA LEU A 685 -39.30 -6.00 25.28
C LEU A 685 -40.77 -5.77 24.87
N GLN A 686 -40.95 -5.32 23.63
CA GLN A 686 -42.26 -5.12 23.03
C GLN A 686 -43.00 -6.46 22.83
N THR A 687 -44.33 -6.41 22.81
CA THR A 687 -45.14 -7.61 22.51
C THR A 687 -44.82 -8.10 21.10
N GLY A 688 -44.57 -9.40 20.95
CA GLY A 688 -44.17 -10.03 19.68
C GLY A 688 -42.66 -10.09 19.44
N LEU A 689 -41.83 -9.61 20.39
CA LEU A 689 -40.37 -9.68 20.31
C LEU A 689 -39.79 -10.58 21.41
N THR A 690 -38.89 -11.50 21.05
CA THR A 690 -38.18 -12.40 21.97
C THR A 690 -36.68 -12.23 21.78
N ALA A 691 -35.90 -12.19 22.87
CA ALA A 691 -34.43 -12.15 22.83
C ALA A 691 -33.83 -13.43 23.43
N ILE A 692 -32.83 -14.00 22.77
CA ILE A 692 -32.14 -15.23 23.19
C ILE A 692 -30.64 -14.97 23.22
N PHE A 693 -30.05 -15.02 24.42
CA PHE A 693 -28.62 -14.88 24.61
C PHE A 693 -27.91 -16.23 24.54
N SER A 694 -26.79 -16.28 23.82
CA SER A 694 -25.93 -17.46 23.68
C SER A 694 -24.46 -17.08 23.91
N PRO A 695 -23.88 -17.47 25.07
CA PRO A 695 -24.53 -18.11 26.22
C PRO A 695 -25.42 -17.13 27.02
N ALA A 696 -26.42 -17.65 27.74
CA ALA A 696 -27.31 -16.83 28.58
C ALA A 696 -26.66 -16.32 29.88
N GLN A 697 -25.56 -16.96 30.28
CA GLN A 697 -24.72 -16.57 31.40
C GLN A 697 -23.26 -16.60 30.95
N VAL A 698 -22.48 -15.61 31.36
CA VAL A 698 -21.11 -15.41 30.87
C VAL A 698 -20.22 -14.91 32.00
N VAL A 699 -18.92 -15.19 31.96
CA VAL A 699 -17.94 -14.54 32.85
C VAL A 699 -17.37 -13.34 32.09
N PRO A 700 -17.19 -12.17 32.75
CA PRO A 700 -16.62 -10.99 32.10
C PRO A 700 -15.30 -11.31 31.38
N GLY A 701 -15.17 -10.88 30.13
CA GLY A 701 -14.04 -11.17 29.24
C GLY A 701 -14.45 -11.94 27.98
N ASP A 702 -15.57 -12.67 28.02
CA ASP A 702 -16.10 -13.40 26.87
C ASP A 702 -17.09 -12.55 26.05
N THR A 703 -17.28 -12.94 24.79
CA THR A 703 -18.30 -12.37 23.89
C THR A 703 -19.61 -13.15 23.99
N VAL A 704 -20.74 -12.44 24.02
CA VAL A 704 -22.08 -13.05 23.97
C VAL A 704 -22.78 -12.63 22.70
N THR A 705 -23.50 -13.56 22.07
CA THR A 705 -24.41 -13.24 20.96
C THR A 705 -25.84 -13.18 21.47
N CYS A 706 -26.63 -12.22 20.98
CA CYS A 706 -28.05 -12.10 21.24
C CYS A 706 -28.82 -12.20 19.93
N MET A 707 -29.76 -13.14 19.86
CA MET A 707 -30.69 -13.29 18.75
C MET A 707 -32.05 -12.71 19.14
N LEU A 708 -32.51 -11.72 18.38
CA LEU A 708 -33.84 -11.13 18.49
C LEU A 708 -34.77 -11.78 17.46
N GLN A 709 -35.89 -12.31 17.91
CA GLN A 709 -36.92 -12.91 17.05
C GLN A 709 -38.21 -12.09 17.17
N GLY A 710 -38.62 -11.46 16.07
CA GLY A 710 -39.89 -10.74 15.97
C GLY A 710 -40.93 -11.60 15.28
N ASP A 711 -42.07 -11.86 15.90
CA ASP A 711 -43.18 -12.55 15.24
C ASP A 711 -43.92 -11.63 14.24
N SER A 712 -44.85 -12.19 13.48
CA SER A 712 -45.61 -11.44 12.46
C SER A 712 -46.59 -10.41 13.05
N THR A 713 -46.76 -10.36 14.38
CA THR A 713 -47.63 -9.41 15.08
C THR A 713 -46.86 -8.20 15.62
N LEU A 714 -45.51 -8.23 15.58
CA LEU A 714 -44.66 -7.11 15.95
C LEU A 714 -44.94 -5.92 15.02
N ALA A 715 -45.36 -4.80 15.61
CA ALA A 715 -45.68 -3.60 14.84
C ALA A 715 -44.39 -2.97 14.24
N PRO A 716 -44.46 -2.36 13.05
CA PRO A 716 -43.35 -1.57 12.52
C PRO A 716 -43.12 -0.30 13.35
N GLY A 717 -41.87 0.10 13.50
CA GLY A 717 -41.46 1.31 14.21
C GLY A 717 -40.09 1.20 14.88
N SER A 718 -39.65 2.31 15.47
CA SER A 718 -38.41 2.41 16.25
C SER A 718 -38.69 2.08 17.72
N TYR A 719 -37.94 1.13 18.28
CA TYR A 719 -38.09 0.68 19.66
C TYR A 719 -36.78 0.79 20.44
N PRO A 720 -36.80 1.33 21.68
CA PRO A 720 -35.65 1.22 22.55
C PRO A 720 -35.47 -0.24 22.99
N LEU A 721 -34.25 -0.74 22.85
CA LEU A 721 -33.83 -2.06 23.31
C LEU A 721 -32.76 -1.87 24.39
N VAL A 722 -33.09 -2.20 25.63
CA VAL A 722 -32.13 -2.12 26.74
C VAL A 722 -31.63 -3.53 27.03
N VAL A 723 -30.32 -3.74 26.99
CA VAL A 723 -29.68 -4.95 27.51
C VAL A 723 -29.09 -4.64 28.87
N VAL A 724 -29.38 -5.48 29.86
CA VAL A 724 -28.85 -5.40 31.22
C VAL A 724 -28.05 -6.65 31.52
N ALA A 725 -26.83 -6.46 32.00
CA ALA A 725 -26.02 -7.50 32.61
C ALA A 725 -26.08 -7.36 34.13
N LEU A 726 -26.42 -8.44 34.83
CA LEU A 726 -26.49 -8.49 36.28
C LEU A 726 -25.40 -9.42 36.84
N ALA A 727 -24.70 -8.98 37.88
CA ALA A 727 -23.79 -9.82 38.65
C ALA A 727 -24.28 -9.97 40.11
N SER A 728 -23.90 -11.07 40.76
CA SER A 728 -24.22 -11.32 42.17
C SER A 728 -23.57 -10.32 43.13
N THR A 729 -22.38 -9.86 42.79
CA THR A 729 -21.65 -8.77 43.45
C THR A 729 -21.19 -7.79 42.36
N GLY A 730 -20.94 -6.51 42.67
CA GLY A 730 -20.49 -5.53 41.64
C GLY A 730 -21.58 -4.79 40.87
N GLY A 731 -22.86 -5.15 41.00
CA GLY A 731 -23.99 -4.35 40.49
C GLY A 731 -24.50 -4.78 39.10
N SER A 732 -24.89 -3.80 38.28
CA SER A 732 -25.48 -4.00 36.95
C SER A 732 -24.96 -2.97 35.96
N GLU A 733 -24.64 -3.42 34.75
CA GLU A 733 -24.35 -2.55 33.61
C GLU A 733 -25.48 -2.64 32.59
N LEU A 734 -25.69 -1.57 31.82
CA LEU A 734 -26.69 -1.54 30.77
C LEU A 734 -26.14 -0.89 29.50
N VAL A 735 -26.60 -1.39 28.36
CA VAL A 735 -26.39 -0.76 27.05
C VAL A 735 -27.75 -0.49 26.40
N ASN A 736 -27.88 0.71 25.85
CA ASN A 736 -29.08 1.13 25.14
C ASN A 736 -28.85 0.99 23.65
N LEU A 737 -29.75 0.27 23.01
CA LEU A 737 -29.79 0.03 21.58
C LEU A 737 -31.11 0.57 21.01
N THR A 738 -31.10 0.85 19.71
CA THR A 738 -32.32 1.15 18.96
C THR A 738 -32.63 -0.03 18.04
N LEU A 739 -33.84 -0.59 18.10
CA LEU A 739 -34.32 -1.61 17.18
C LEU A 739 -35.34 -0.98 16.22
N GLU A 740 -34.97 -0.88 14.95
CA GLU A 740 -35.87 -0.46 13.88
C GLU A 740 -36.58 -1.68 13.30
N VAL A 741 -37.91 -1.75 13.48
CA VAL A 741 -38.75 -2.82 12.94
C VAL A 741 -39.42 -2.36 11.66
N THR A 742 -39.14 -3.05 10.56
CA THR A 742 -39.76 -2.77 9.26
C THR A 742 -40.90 -3.73 8.97
N ALA A 743 -41.98 -3.23 8.35
CA ALA A 743 -43.09 -4.05 7.89
C ALA A 743 -42.63 -4.97 6.74
N PRO A 744 -43.12 -6.23 6.68
CA PRO A 744 -42.90 -7.11 5.53
C PRO A 744 -43.80 -6.72 4.34
N THR A 745 -43.85 -5.43 3.99
CA THR A 745 -44.47 -4.95 2.75
C THR A 745 -43.47 -5.07 1.62
N ALA A 746 -43.90 -5.70 0.52
CA ALA A 746 -43.10 -5.79 -0.71
C ALA A 746 -42.60 -4.40 -1.12
N VAL A 747 -41.29 -4.27 -1.36
CA VAL A 747 -40.72 -3.06 -1.93
C VAL A 747 -41.29 -2.92 -3.34
N PRO A 748 -41.99 -1.81 -3.67
CA PRO A 748 -42.53 -1.62 -5.02
C PRO A 748 -41.42 -1.54 -6.07
N THR A 749 -41.74 -1.70 -7.34
CA THR A 749 -40.76 -1.56 -8.43
C THR A 749 -40.26 -0.12 -8.51
N ALA A 750 -38.94 0.08 -8.54
CA ALA A 750 -38.33 1.39 -8.72
C ALA A 750 -38.64 1.93 -10.13
N GLN A 751 -39.00 3.21 -10.22
CA GLN A 751 -39.25 3.89 -11.49
C GLN A 751 -37.95 4.53 -11.99
N ALA A 752 -37.44 4.07 -13.14
CA ALA A 752 -36.32 4.69 -13.82
C ALA A 752 -36.65 6.13 -14.25
N LEU A 753 -35.67 7.03 -14.10
CA LEU A 753 -35.74 8.43 -14.52
C LEU A 753 -34.73 8.75 -15.62
N GLY A 754 -33.54 8.15 -15.59
CA GLY A 754 -32.50 8.34 -16.60
C GLY A 754 -31.43 7.24 -16.58
N PRO A 755 -30.64 7.05 -17.66
CA PRO A 755 -30.67 7.80 -18.91
C PRO A 755 -32.00 7.60 -19.68
N VAL A 756 -32.54 8.69 -20.25
CA VAL A 756 -33.83 8.69 -20.95
C VAL A 756 -33.70 8.01 -22.32
N ASP A 757 -34.76 7.32 -22.75
CA ASP A 757 -34.90 6.74 -24.09
C ASP A 757 -34.98 7.83 -25.18
N LEU A 758 -33.82 8.40 -25.53
CA LEU A 758 -33.67 9.36 -26.62
C LEU A 758 -32.72 8.79 -27.67
N ALA A 759 -33.31 8.19 -28.71
CA ALA A 759 -32.74 7.79 -30.00
C ALA A 759 -31.27 8.18 -30.28
N GLY A 760 -30.33 7.52 -29.59
CA GLY A 760 -28.89 7.57 -29.90
C GLY A 760 -28.10 8.80 -29.44
N GLN A 761 -28.56 9.54 -28.44
CA GLN A 761 -27.89 10.78 -27.98
C GLN A 761 -27.26 10.69 -26.58
N SER A 762 -27.06 9.48 -26.04
CA SER A 762 -26.52 9.31 -24.68
C SER A 762 -25.00 9.29 -24.66
N ALA A 763 -24.41 9.92 -23.65
CA ALA A 763 -22.98 9.83 -23.33
C ALA A 763 -22.52 8.38 -23.10
N THR A 764 -21.23 8.11 -23.27
CA THR A 764 -20.65 6.78 -22.96
C THR A 764 -20.49 6.55 -21.46
N MET A 765 -20.61 7.61 -20.65
CA MET A 765 -20.67 7.54 -19.19
C MET A 765 -22.01 8.10 -18.68
N PRO A 766 -23.14 7.39 -18.87
CA PRO A 766 -24.42 7.87 -18.40
C PRO A 766 -24.50 7.85 -16.86
N VAL A 767 -25.25 8.80 -16.31
CA VAL A 767 -25.72 8.74 -14.92
C VAL A 767 -27.08 8.05 -14.90
N PHE A 768 -27.16 6.93 -14.19
CA PHE A 768 -28.41 6.22 -13.93
C PHE A 768 -29.14 6.90 -12.78
N SER A 769 -30.44 7.10 -12.91
CA SER A 769 -31.27 7.70 -11.87
C SER A 769 -32.67 7.09 -11.81
N TRP A 770 -33.26 7.02 -10.62
CA TRP A 770 -34.59 6.48 -10.38
C TRP A 770 -35.34 7.22 -9.28
N ALA A 771 -36.66 7.06 -9.23
CA ALA A 771 -37.48 7.67 -8.19
C ALA A 771 -37.26 6.97 -6.84
N PRO A 772 -37.12 7.71 -5.73
CA PRO A 772 -37.01 7.12 -4.40
C PRO A 772 -38.28 6.35 -4.04
N LEU A 773 -38.11 5.17 -3.45
CA LEU A 773 -39.18 4.33 -2.93
C LEU A 773 -39.33 4.55 -1.42
N PRO A 774 -40.55 4.78 -0.89
CA PRO A 774 -40.77 5.10 0.52
C PRO A 774 -40.30 4.04 1.52
N THR A 775 -40.15 2.78 1.09
CA THR A 775 -39.79 1.65 1.95
C THR A 775 -38.44 1.03 1.61
N ALA A 776 -37.69 1.57 0.62
CA ALA A 776 -36.37 1.08 0.26
C ALA A 776 -35.30 1.81 1.06
N THR A 777 -34.38 1.06 1.66
CA THR A 777 -33.18 1.59 2.33
C THR A 777 -31.91 1.37 1.52
N ARG A 778 -32.01 0.53 0.48
CA ARG A 778 -30.95 0.31 -0.51
C ARG A 778 -31.55 0.09 -1.91
N TYR A 779 -30.73 0.24 -2.92
CA TYR A 779 -31.04 -0.13 -4.30
C TYR A 779 -29.97 -1.06 -4.87
N ALA A 780 -30.38 -1.79 -5.91
CA ALA A 780 -29.49 -2.58 -6.74
C ALA A 780 -29.73 -2.22 -8.21
N LEU A 781 -28.65 -1.91 -8.92
CA LEU A 781 -28.64 -1.53 -10.33
C LEU A 781 -27.89 -2.61 -11.13
N GLU A 782 -28.49 -3.05 -12.24
CA GLU A 782 -27.83 -3.89 -13.23
C GLU A 782 -27.82 -3.18 -14.59
N VAL A 783 -26.69 -3.24 -15.27
CA VAL A 783 -26.49 -2.75 -16.64
C VAL A 783 -25.88 -3.87 -17.50
N ALA A 784 -26.46 -4.12 -18.67
CA ALA A 784 -26.16 -5.26 -19.52
C ALA A 784 -26.17 -4.90 -21.02
N THR A 785 -25.54 -5.73 -21.84
CA THR A 785 -25.54 -5.62 -23.31
C THR A 785 -26.71 -6.33 -24.00
N SER A 786 -27.50 -7.11 -23.24
CA SER A 786 -28.69 -7.82 -23.71
C SER A 786 -29.81 -7.69 -22.68
N PRO A 787 -31.10 -7.62 -23.10
CA PRO A 787 -32.20 -7.50 -22.15
C PRO A 787 -32.42 -8.80 -21.38
N ALA A 788 -31.77 -9.90 -21.79
CA ALA A 788 -31.72 -11.16 -21.04
C ALA A 788 -30.92 -11.06 -19.72
N PHE A 789 -30.09 -10.02 -19.56
CA PHE A 789 -29.16 -9.89 -18.44
C PHE A 789 -28.30 -11.17 -18.28
N GLY A 790 -28.12 -11.70 -17.07
CA GLY A 790 -27.31 -12.89 -16.82
C GLY A 790 -25.85 -12.69 -17.20
N ALA A 791 -25.31 -13.54 -18.08
CA ALA A 791 -23.92 -13.44 -18.54
C ALA A 791 -23.60 -12.16 -19.35
N SER A 792 -24.62 -11.36 -19.69
CA SER A 792 -24.46 -10.08 -20.40
C SER A 792 -24.37 -8.86 -19.47
N ILE A 793 -24.47 -9.05 -18.15
CA ILE A 793 -24.29 -7.99 -17.15
C ILE A 793 -22.83 -7.51 -17.21
N MET A 794 -22.67 -6.22 -17.46
CA MET A 794 -21.38 -5.54 -17.54
C MET A 794 -21.08 -4.74 -16.26
N PHE A 795 -22.13 -4.32 -15.56
CA PHE A 795 -22.04 -3.59 -14.31
C PHE A 795 -23.20 -3.99 -13.40
N GLN A 796 -22.89 -4.30 -12.16
CA GLN A 796 -23.85 -4.55 -11.11
C GLN A 796 -23.35 -3.89 -9.83
N VAL A 797 -24.23 -3.18 -9.15
CA VAL A 797 -23.97 -2.62 -7.83
C VAL A 797 -25.18 -2.85 -6.94
N ASP A 798 -24.94 -3.30 -5.72
CA ASP A 798 -25.94 -3.54 -4.68
C ASP A 798 -25.65 -2.61 -3.50
N GLY A 799 -26.67 -2.29 -2.69
CA GLY A 799 -26.48 -1.53 -1.45
C GLY A 799 -26.47 -0.02 -1.60
N LEU A 800 -26.86 0.53 -2.75
CA LEU A 800 -26.89 1.99 -2.98
C LEU A 800 -27.92 2.67 -2.07
N SER A 801 -27.51 3.65 -1.27
CA SER A 801 -28.43 4.51 -0.50
C SER A 801 -29.03 5.62 -1.36
N GLU A 802 -28.27 6.07 -2.35
CA GLU A 802 -28.66 7.13 -3.28
C GLU A 802 -29.62 6.63 -4.35
N THR A 803 -30.23 7.58 -5.05
CA THR A 803 -31.13 7.32 -6.18
C THR A 803 -30.46 7.52 -7.54
N THR A 804 -29.14 7.62 -7.55
CA THR A 804 -28.30 7.77 -8.73
C THR A 804 -27.08 6.86 -8.66
N SER A 805 -26.50 6.54 -9.81
CA SER A 805 -25.25 5.79 -9.93
C SER A 805 -24.55 6.07 -11.26
N SER A 806 -23.22 6.16 -11.26
CA SER A 806 -22.37 6.28 -12.45
C SER A 806 -21.56 5.01 -12.68
N LEU A 807 -21.07 4.83 -13.91
CA LEU A 807 -20.17 3.74 -14.26
C LEU A 807 -18.72 4.13 -14.02
N PRO A 808 -17.86 3.21 -13.55
CA PRO A 808 -16.43 3.46 -13.40
C PRO A 808 -15.65 3.39 -14.73
N PHE A 809 -16.34 3.18 -15.86
CA PHE A 809 -15.75 3.06 -17.19
C PHE A 809 -16.68 3.62 -18.27
N ALA A 810 -16.08 4.04 -19.39
CA ALA A 810 -16.80 4.42 -20.59
C ALA A 810 -17.38 3.19 -21.32
N LEU A 811 -18.64 3.30 -21.73
CA LEU A 811 -19.32 2.32 -22.56
C LEU A 811 -18.84 2.39 -24.02
N THR A 812 -18.97 1.28 -24.74
CA THR A 812 -18.68 1.27 -26.19
C THR A 812 -19.65 2.23 -26.91
N PRO A 813 -19.17 3.19 -27.72
CA PRO A 813 -20.01 4.09 -28.52
C PRO A 813 -20.94 3.35 -29.48
N ALA A 814 -22.00 4.03 -29.96
CA ALA A 814 -22.97 3.51 -30.93
C ALA A 814 -23.53 2.11 -30.56
N THR A 815 -23.70 1.86 -29.26
CA THR A 815 -24.14 0.59 -28.69
C THR A 815 -25.33 0.80 -27.78
N THR A 816 -26.34 -0.08 -27.89
CA THR A 816 -27.51 -0.10 -26.99
C THR A 816 -27.22 -0.94 -25.75
N TYR A 817 -27.53 -0.39 -24.59
CA TYR A 817 -27.43 -1.06 -23.29
C TYR A 817 -28.79 -1.13 -22.63
N TYR A 818 -28.94 -2.13 -21.78
CA TYR A 818 -30.15 -2.39 -21.01
C TYR A 818 -29.84 -2.25 -19.54
N TRP A 819 -30.78 -1.69 -18.79
CA TRP A 819 -30.60 -1.53 -17.36
C TRP A 819 -31.91 -1.67 -16.61
N ARG A 820 -31.79 -2.04 -15.33
CA ARG A 820 -32.91 -2.17 -14.42
C ARG A 820 -32.46 -1.91 -13.00
N VAL A 821 -33.38 -1.43 -12.18
CA VAL A 821 -33.15 -1.14 -10.77
C VAL A 821 -34.24 -1.77 -9.90
N ARG A 822 -33.85 -2.24 -8.72
CA ARG A 822 -34.78 -2.67 -7.66
C ARG A 822 -34.46 -1.96 -6.37
N GLY A 823 -35.49 -1.67 -5.58
CA GLY A 823 -35.31 -1.27 -4.19
C GLY A 823 -35.25 -2.51 -3.29
N GLY A 824 -34.52 -2.40 -2.19
CA GLY A 824 -34.48 -3.38 -1.12
C GLY A 824 -34.52 -2.70 0.23
N ASN A 825 -34.92 -3.45 1.25
CA ASN A 825 -34.82 -3.04 2.63
C ASN A 825 -34.38 -4.21 3.51
N ALA A 826 -34.34 -4.00 4.82
CA ALA A 826 -33.96 -5.06 5.77
C ALA A 826 -34.76 -6.36 5.61
N CYS A 827 -35.94 -6.33 4.96
CA CYS A 827 -36.85 -7.46 4.81
C CYS A 827 -36.65 -8.23 3.50
N GLY A 828 -35.76 -7.77 2.63
CA GLY A 828 -35.46 -8.37 1.35
C GLY A 828 -35.53 -7.38 0.20
N ASP A 829 -35.26 -7.89 -1.00
CA ASP A 829 -35.31 -7.11 -2.22
C ASP A 829 -36.71 -7.18 -2.85
N GLY A 830 -37.16 -6.04 -3.38
CA GLY A 830 -38.29 -6.00 -4.29
C GLY A 830 -37.94 -6.59 -5.66
N PRO A 831 -38.95 -6.81 -6.52
CA PRO A 831 -38.70 -7.14 -7.91
C PRO A 831 -37.97 -5.99 -8.62
N PHE A 832 -37.18 -6.33 -9.65
CA PHE A 832 -36.68 -5.33 -10.59
C PHE A 832 -37.83 -4.59 -11.25
N GLY A 833 -37.66 -3.28 -11.41
CA GLY A 833 -38.52 -2.48 -12.27
C GLY A 833 -38.42 -2.90 -13.74
N PRO A 834 -39.29 -2.35 -14.61
CA PRO A 834 -39.28 -2.66 -16.03
C PRO A 834 -37.90 -2.37 -16.64
N THR A 835 -37.39 -3.30 -17.46
CA THR A 835 -36.15 -3.10 -18.21
C THR A 835 -36.23 -1.84 -19.04
N GLN A 836 -35.23 -0.99 -18.88
CA GLN A 836 -34.99 0.22 -19.68
C GLN A 836 -33.84 -0.03 -20.65
N ALA A 837 -33.75 0.79 -21.70
CA ALA A 837 -32.64 0.78 -22.62
C ALA A 837 -32.26 2.21 -23.01
N PHE A 838 -30.99 2.38 -23.38
CA PHE A 838 -30.48 3.61 -23.96
C PHE A 838 -29.41 3.25 -25.00
N HIS A 839 -29.17 4.17 -25.95
CA HIS A 839 -28.15 3.99 -26.98
C HIS A 839 -27.10 5.08 -26.86
N THR A 840 -25.85 4.65 -26.73
CA THR A 840 -24.69 5.54 -26.66
C THR A 840 -24.46 6.20 -28.02
N GLY A 841 -24.16 7.50 -28.01
CA GLY A 841 -23.86 8.25 -29.22
C GLY A 841 -22.48 7.91 -29.81
N SER A 842 -22.15 8.54 -30.94
CA SER A 842 -20.77 8.56 -31.44
C SER A 842 -19.99 9.64 -30.69
N CYS A 843 -19.37 9.24 -29.58
CA CYS A 843 -18.71 10.17 -28.66
C CYS A 843 -17.18 10.16 -28.83
N GLN A 844 -16.57 11.32 -28.60
CA GLN A 844 -15.13 11.46 -28.45
C GLN A 844 -14.80 12.09 -27.11
N GLN A 845 -13.85 11.51 -26.39
CA GLN A 845 -13.26 12.10 -25.19
C GLN A 845 -11.99 12.85 -25.58
N VAL A 846 -11.88 14.07 -25.08
CA VAL A 846 -10.75 14.97 -25.34
C VAL A 846 -10.32 15.58 -24.01
N PHE A 847 -9.03 15.44 -23.68
CA PHE A 847 -8.47 15.98 -22.45
C PHE A 847 -7.64 17.22 -22.78
N SER A 848 -7.61 18.19 -21.86
CA SER A 848 -6.75 19.36 -22.04
C SER A 848 -5.29 18.97 -21.91
N SER A 849 -4.48 19.37 -22.89
CA SER A 849 -3.03 19.32 -22.78
C SER A 849 -2.45 20.62 -22.20
N GLN A 850 -3.32 21.58 -21.86
CA GLN A 850 -2.94 22.89 -21.32
C GLN A 850 -3.32 22.95 -19.84
N VAL A 851 -2.86 21.95 -19.09
CA VAL A 851 -2.93 21.81 -17.64
C VAL A 851 -1.62 21.13 -17.18
N PRO A 852 -1.15 21.33 -15.93
CA PRO A 852 -1.76 22.17 -14.90
C PRO A 852 -1.73 23.67 -15.25
N VAL A 853 -2.78 24.40 -14.89
CA VAL A 853 -2.87 25.87 -15.03
C VAL A 853 -3.08 26.49 -13.66
N ALA A 854 -2.23 27.44 -13.30
CA ALA A 854 -2.35 28.17 -12.05
C ALA A 854 -3.64 29.01 -12.03
N ILE A 855 -4.43 28.87 -10.97
CA ILE A 855 -5.50 29.78 -10.58
C ILE A 855 -4.82 30.92 -9.79
N PRO A 856 -4.69 32.14 -10.33
CA PRO A 856 -3.83 33.16 -9.76
C PRO A 856 -4.34 33.66 -8.40
N ALA A 857 -3.44 33.81 -7.42
CA ALA A 857 -3.79 34.34 -6.10
C ALA A 857 -4.14 35.85 -6.07
N PHE A 858 -4.01 36.54 -7.20
CA PHE A 858 -4.18 37.99 -7.29
C PHE A 858 -4.91 38.39 -8.58
N GLY A 859 -5.98 39.17 -8.44
CA GLY A 859 -6.86 39.63 -9.52
C GLY A 859 -8.28 39.84 -8.98
N ASN A 860 -9.06 40.76 -9.53
CA ASN A 860 -10.44 40.99 -9.06
C ASN A 860 -11.46 41.02 -10.22
N PRO A 861 -12.04 39.87 -10.61
CA PRO A 861 -11.67 38.51 -10.17
C PRO A 861 -10.36 38.04 -10.80
N ALA A 862 -9.61 37.18 -10.10
CA ALA A 862 -8.48 36.48 -10.71
C ALA A 862 -9.03 35.40 -11.63
N SER A 863 -8.49 35.25 -12.84
CA SER A 863 -9.06 34.34 -13.82
C SER A 863 -7.99 33.50 -14.49
N ALA A 864 -8.33 32.24 -14.71
CA ALA A 864 -7.62 31.30 -15.54
C ALA A 864 -8.57 30.80 -16.63
N SER A 865 -8.03 30.45 -17.79
CA SER A 865 -8.80 29.78 -18.83
C SER A 865 -7.90 28.83 -19.59
N THR A 866 -8.43 27.68 -19.95
CA THR A 866 -7.70 26.63 -20.66
C THR A 866 -8.57 26.11 -21.79
N PRO A 867 -8.06 26.04 -23.03
CA PRO A 867 -8.81 25.57 -24.19
C PRO A 867 -8.57 24.08 -24.49
N ILE A 868 -9.59 23.41 -25.01
CA ILE A 868 -9.50 22.13 -25.71
C ILE A 868 -9.86 22.36 -27.19
N ILE A 869 -9.00 21.90 -28.10
CA ILE A 869 -9.28 21.92 -29.54
C ILE A 869 -9.85 20.56 -29.93
N VAL A 870 -11.10 20.57 -30.38
CA VAL A 870 -11.83 19.36 -30.78
C VAL A 870 -11.78 19.22 -32.30
N ASN A 871 -11.17 18.12 -32.76
CA ASN A 871 -11.08 17.80 -34.17
C ASN A 871 -12.26 16.90 -34.57
N GLY A 872 -13.25 17.46 -35.25
CA GLY A 872 -14.42 16.70 -35.70
C GLY A 872 -15.38 17.55 -36.53
N SER A 873 -16.33 16.91 -37.19
CA SER A 873 -17.41 17.56 -37.94
C SER A 873 -18.74 16.95 -37.55
N GLY A 874 -19.78 17.76 -37.40
CA GLY A 874 -21.11 17.33 -36.98
C GLY A 874 -21.72 18.32 -36.00
N THR A 875 -22.98 18.08 -35.63
CA THR A 875 -23.69 18.81 -34.57
C THR A 875 -23.57 18.04 -33.26
N LEU A 876 -23.36 18.79 -32.18
CA LEU A 876 -23.30 18.26 -30.82
C LEU A 876 -24.70 17.81 -30.39
N SER A 877 -24.81 16.55 -29.95
CA SER A 877 -26.04 16.00 -29.36
C SER A 877 -25.99 15.98 -27.84
N SER A 878 -24.82 15.71 -27.25
CA SER A 878 -24.62 15.72 -25.79
C SER A 878 -23.19 16.06 -25.42
N LEU A 879 -23.01 16.62 -24.21
CA LEU A 879 -21.73 17.00 -23.65
C LEU A 879 -21.63 16.57 -22.18
N GLN A 880 -20.46 16.10 -21.77
CA GLN A 880 -20.07 15.99 -20.36
C GLN A 880 -18.72 16.64 -20.13
N LEU A 881 -18.53 17.20 -18.94
CA LEU A 881 -17.23 17.65 -18.46
C LEU A 881 -16.66 16.57 -17.52
N ILE A 882 -15.48 16.07 -17.86
CA ILE A 882 -14.86 14.90 -17.25
C ILE A 882 -13.48 15.24 -16.70
N ASP A 883 -12.99 14.47 -15.73
CA ASP A 883 -11.65 14.55 -15.14
C ASP A 883 -11.29 15.95 -14.60
N LEU A 884 -12.26 16.70 -14.07
CA LEU A 884 -12.03 18.05 -13.55
C LEU A 884 -11.48 17.99 -12.13
N GLN A 885 -10.17 18.21 -12.03
CA GLN A 885 -9.41 18.14 -10.78
C GLN A 885 -8.59 19.41 -10.57
N GLY A 886 -8.48 19.83 -9.32
CA GLY A 886 -7.58 20.90 -8.95
C GLY A 886 -7.50 21.17 -7.45
N VAL A 887 -6.47 21.92 -7.10
CA VAL A 887 -6.16 22.31 -5.73
C VAL A 887 -6.58 23.76 -5.56
N HIS A 888 -7.43 24.05 -4.58
CA HIS A 888 -7.79 25.41 -4.19
C HIS A 888 -8.11 25.46 -2.69
N PRO A 889 -7.54 26.38 -1.89
CA PRO A 889 -7.75 26.42 -0.44
C PRO A 889 -9.20 26.63 -0.02
N VAL A 890 -9.99 27.30 -0.87
CA VAL A 890 -11.41 27.62 -0.61
C VAL A 890 -12.21 27.51 -1.91
N VAL A 891 -12.81 26.36 -2.20
CA VAL A 891 -13.63 26.15 -3.41
C VAL A 891 -14.86 27.06 -3.44
N ASN A 892 -15.36 27.48 -2.27
CA ASN A 892 -16.46 28.43 -2.19
C ASN A 892 -16.16 29.82 -2.79
N GLN A 893 -14.91 30.13 -3.12
CA GLN A 893 -14.55 31.39 -3.77
C GLN A 893 -14.56 31.28 -5.31
N LEU A 894 -14.72 30.08 -5.85
CA LEU A 894 -14.60 29.81 -7.28
C LEU A 894 -15.92 29.95 -8.02
N GLU A 895 -15.82 30.43 -9.25
CA GLU A 895 -16.85 30.39 -10.29
C GLU A 895 -16.25 29.71 -11.53
N MET A 896 -16.95 28.72 -12.07
CA MET A 896 -16.51 27.98 -13.26
C MET A 896 -17.58 27.98 -14.35
N SER A 897 -17.17 28.23 -15.59
CA SER A 897 -18.05 28.21 -16.77
C SER A 897 -17.35 27.58 -17.96
N LEU A 898 -18.13 27.00 -18.87
CA LEU A 898 -17.63 26.39 -20.11
C LEU A 898 -18.17 27.15 -21.31
N SER A 899 -17.29 27.51 -22.25
CA SER A 899 -17.64 28.18 -23.51
C SER A 899 -17.48 27.26 -24.72
N SER A 900 -18.47 27.29 -25.62
CA SER A 900 -18.47 26.57 -26.90
C SER A 900 -17.71 27.31 -28.01
N PRO A 901 -17.39 26.64 -29.13
CA PRO A 901 -16.81 27.29 -30.31
C PRO A 901 -17.70 28.38 -30.92
N SER A 902 -19.01 28.33 -30.68
CA SER A 902 -19.98 29.32 -31.15
C SER A 902 -20.07 30.55 -30.25
N GLY A 903 -19.40 30.53 -29.09
CA GLY A 903 -19.43 31.60 -28.09
C GLY A 903 -20.58 31.52 -27.08
N THR A 904 -21.32 30.41 -27.05
CA THR A 904 -22.28 30.13 -25.97
C THR A 904 -21.51 29.76 -24.72
N GLU A 905 -21.88 30.29 -23.56
CA GLU A 905 -21.23 30.02 -22.26
C GLU A 905 -22.28 29.48 -21.29
N VAL A 906 -21.90 28.43 -20.55
CA VAL A 906 -22.75 27.76 -19.54
C VAL A 906 -22.05 27.80 -18.19
N LEU A 907 -22.77 28.27 -17.16
CA LEU A 907 -22.30 28.26 -15.78
C LEU A 907 -22.35 26.86 -15.18
N LEU A 908 -21.20 26.36 -14.71
CA LEU A 908 -21.12 25.09 -13.98
C LEU A 908 -21.54 25.30 -12.53
N PHE A 909 -20.88 26.23 -11.85
CA PHE A 909 -21.24 26.68 -10.50
C PHE A 909 -20.64 28.05 -10.19
N SER A 910 -21.17 28.69 -9.15
CA SER A 910 -20.58 29.89 -8.55
C SER A 910 -20.75 29.81 -7.03
N GLN A 911 -19.62 29.84 -6.30
CA GLN A 911 -19.56 29.78 -4.84
C GLN A 911 -20.39 28.62 -4.25
N PRO A 912 -20.02 27.35 -4.54
CA PRO A 912 -20.93 26.24 -4.35
C PRO A 912 -20.97 25.72 -2.90
N CYS A 913 -20.16 26.24 -1.99
CA CYS A 913 -19.96 25.69 -0.65
C CYS A 913 -20.20 26.70 0.47
N SER A 914 -19.92 26.35 1.73
CA SER A 914 -20.30 27.22 2.88
C SER A 914 -19.15 27.72 3.76
N THR A 915 -17.98 27.05 3.87
CA THR A 915 -16.74 27.53 4.54
C THR A 915 -15.53 26.59 4.32
N PHE A 916 -14.28 27.11 4.23
CA PHE A 916 -12.98 26.37 4.20
C PHE A 916 -13.00 24.96 3.57
N ASP A 917 -13.51 24.89 2.35
CA ASP A 917 -13.53 23.67 1.54
C ASP A 917 -12.29 23.63 0.65
N ALA A 918 -11.43 22.63 0.80
CA ALA A 918 -10.19 22.53 0.04
C ALA A 918 -10.30 21.51 -1.09
N ASN A 919 -9.81 21.92 -2.27
CA ASN A 919 -9.65 21.12 -3.48
C ASN A 919 -10.96 20.67 -4.11
N PHE A 920 -10.87 20.28 -5.38
CA PHE A 920 -11.99 19.75 -6.13
C PHE A 920 -11.53 18.60 -7.02
N ASP A 921 -12.31 17.53 -7.02
CA ASP A 921 -12.30 16.41 -7.96
C ASP A 921 -13.76 16.07 -8.20
N LEU A 922 -14.31 16.55 -9.32
CA LEU A 922 -15.74 16.46 -9.63
C LEU A 922 -15.98 16.58 -11.14
N ASN A 923 -17.12 16.13 -11.62
CA ASN A 923 -17.48 16.10 -13.03
C ASN A 923 -18.85 16.77 -13.26
N PHE A 924 -19.19 17.10 -14.51
CA PHE A 924 -20.52 17.67 -14.83
C PHE A 924 -21.25 16.96 -15.97
N ALA A 925 -22.55 16.74 -15.78
CA ALA A 925 -23.50 16.32 -16.80
C ALA A 925 -24.93 16.75 -16.41
N ASP A 926 -25.82 17.01 -17.37
CA ASP A 926 -27.21 17.46 -17.13
C ASP A 926 -28.06 16.52 -16.23
N GLY A 927 -27.66 15.25 -16.10
CA GLY A 927 -28.32 14.25 -15.25
C GLY A 927 -27.59 13.96 -13.92
N GLY A 928 -26.59 14.75 -13.56
CA GLY A 928 -25.79 14.58 -12.35
C GLY A 928 -26.52 14.98 -11.06
N LEU A 929 -25.84 14.84 -9.92
CA LEU A 929 -26.34 15.24 -8.61
C LEU A 929 -26.63 16.75 -8.57
N THR A 930 -27.79 17.14 -8.04
CA THR A 930 -28.22 18.55 -8.00
C THR A 930 -27.67 19.33 -6.81
N MET A 931 -27.16 18.63 -5.80
CA MET A 931 -26.49 19.23 -4.64
C MET A 931 -25.01 18.82 -4.68
N LEU A 932 -24.13 19.80 -4.64
CA LEU A 932 -22.68 19.58 -4.61
C LEU A 932 -22.23 19.26 -3.19
N ASN A 933 -21.52 18.14 -3.00
CA ASN A 933 -20.93 17.80 -1.71
C ASN A 933 -19.70 18.67 -1.48
N CYS A 934 -19.57 19.29 -0.32
CA CYS A 934 -18.46 20.22 -0.02
C CYS A 934 -17.55 19.66 1.08
N PRO A 935 -16.22 19.58 0.88
CA PRO A 935 -15.51 19.88 -0.37
C PRO A 935 -15.81 18.84 -1.48
N PRO A 936 -15.88 19.26 -2.76
CA PRO A 936 -16.27 18.36 -3.85
C PRO A 936 -15.07 17.56 -4.34
N THR A 937 -14.56 16.65 -3.51
CA THR A 937 -13.40 15.79 -3.80
C THR A 937 -13.79 14.33 -3.97
N ASP A 938 -15.05 14.05 -4.31
CA ASP A 938 -15.62 12.70 -4.40
C ASP A 938 -15.59 12.11 -5.83
N GLY A 939 -15.07 12.85 -6.81
CA GLY A 939 -15.05 12.47 -8.22
C GLY A 939 -16.45 12.36 -8.85
N ALA A 940 -17.50 12.75 -8.12
CA ALA A 940 -18.88 12.52 -8.54
C ALA A 940 -19.30 13.43 -9.70
N VAL A 941 -20.37 13.04 -10.40
CA VAL A 941 -20.93 13.81 -11.52
C VAL A 941 -22.09 14.66 -11.01
N TYR A 942 -21.97 15.98 -11.14
CA TYR A 942 -22.95 16.97 -10.71
C TYR A 942 -23.72 17.57 -11.89
N ALA A 943 -24.95 18.03 -11.65
CA ALA A 943 -25.67 18.84 -12.62
C ALA A 943 -25.06 20.25 -12.66
N PRO A 944 -24.74 20.79 -13.85
CA PRO A 944 -24.29 22.17 -13.95
C PRO A 944 -25.44 23.13 -13.56
N SER A 945 -25.08 24.31 -13.05
CA SER A 945 -26.05 25.33 -12.63
C SER A 945 -26.92 25.79 -13.80
N GLU A 946 -26.35 25.82 -15.00
CA GLU A 946 -27.04 25.99 -16.27
C GLU A 946 -26.86 24.73 -17.12
N SER A 947 -27.91 24.30 -17.82
CA SER A 947 -27.89 23.04 -18.55
C SER A 947 -26.98 23.06 -19.79
N PHE A 948 -26.22 21.98 -20.00
CA PHE A 948 -25.45 21.74 -21.24
C PHE A 948 -26.31 21.57 -22.48
N GLY A 949 -27.63 21.33 -22.34
CA GLY A 949 -28.59 21.43 -23.42
C GLY A 949 -28.56 22.77 -24.17
N ALA A 950 -27.99 23.84 -23.58
CA ALA A 950 -27.72 25.09 -24.27
C ALA A 950 -26.78 24.94 -25.48
N PHE A 951 -25.92 23.93 -25.50
CA PHE A 951 -25.00 23.64 -26.61
C PHE A 951 -25.60 22.72 -27.69
N ALA A 952 -26.81 22.20 -27.49
CA ALA A 952 -27.41 21.24 -28.41
C ALA A 952 -27.59 21.84 -29.82
N GLY A 953 -27.14 21.11 -30.84
CA GLY A 953 -27.20 21.53 -32.24
C GLY A 953 -26.07 22.47 -32.69
N GLU A 954 -25.18 22.89 -31.79
CA GLU A 954 -23.97 23.64 -32.16
C GLU A 954 -22.91 22.75 -32.84
N PRO A 955 -21.93 23.33 -33.56
CA PRO A 955 -20.81 22.56 -34.10
C PRO A 955 -20.01 21.85 -33.01
N LEU A 956 -19.81 20.54 -33.15
CA LEU A 956 -19.01 19.76 -32.21
C LEU A 956 -17.53 20.16 -32.25
N GLY A 957 -16.99 20.34 -33.46
CA GLY A 957 -15.59 20.69 -33.70
C GLY A 957 -15.31 22.18 -33.51
N GLY A 958 -14.17 22.49 -32.87
CA GLY A 958 -13.75 23.86 -32.59
C GLY A 958 -13.04 23.98 -31.23
N THR A 959 -12.84 25.21 -30.78
CA THR A 959 -12.20 25.48 -29.48
C THR A 959 -13.25 25.61 -28.39
N TRP A 960 -13.22 24.68 -27.44
CA TRP A 960 -13.97 24.73 -26.19
C TRP A 960 -13.07 25.31 -25.10
N THR A 961 -13.59 26.17 -24.22
CA THR A 961 -12.77 26.83 -23.20
C THR A 961 -13.41 26.72 -21.82
N LEU A 962 -12.69 26.14 -20.86
CA LEU A 962 -13.06 26.19 -19.46
C LEU A 962 -12.52 27.49 -18.85
N HIS A 963 -13.39 28.23 -18.18
CA HIS A 963 -13.08 29.45 -17.45
C HIS A 963 -13.19 29.19 -15.96
N ILE A 964 -12.18 29.62 -15.20
CA ILE A 964 -12.17 29.56 -13.75
C ILE A 964 -11.88 30.97 -13.24
N ARG A 965 -12.72 31.44 -12.32
CA ARG A 965 -12.57 32.73 -11.66
C ARG A 965 -12.49 32.52 -10.17
N ASP A 966 -11.44 33.04 -9.56
CA ASP A 966 -11.40 33.24 -8.12
C ASP A 966 -11.94 34.64 -7.81
N LEU A 967 -13.03 34.64 -7.05
CA LEU A 967 -13.79 35.84 -6.71
C LEU A 967 -13.19 36.57 -5.48
N VAL A 968 -12.20 35.99 -4.81
CA VAL A 968 -11.51 36.56 -3.65
C VAL A 968 -10.00 36.62 -3.91
N ASN A 969 -9.32 37.63 -3.38
CA ASN A 969 -7.85 37.72 -3.51
C ASN A 969 -7.16 36.92 -2.39
N PHE A 970 -5.87 36.62 -2.59
CA PHE A 970 -4.90 36.07 -1.65
C PHE A 970 -4.88 34.54 -1.51
N ASP A 971 -5.92 33.85 -1.95
CA ASP A 971 -5.95 32.41 -2.07
C ASP A 971 -5.71 32.06 -3.55
N GLY A 972 -4.84 31.09 -3.82
CA GLY A 972 -4.52 30.68 -5.19
C GLY A 972 -4.50 29.17 -5.28
N GLY A 973 -4.60 28.66 -6.49
CA GLY A 973 -4.72 27.22 -6.70
C GLY A 973 -4.14 26.78 -8.03
N THR A 974 -4.44 25.55 -8.41
CA THR A 974 -4.04 24.98 -9.69
C THR A 974 -5.18 24.11 -10.20
N LEU A 975 -5.61 24.34 -11.44
CA LEU A 975 -6.40 23.38 -12.20
C LEU A 975 -5.42 22.33 -12.71
N GLU A 976 -5.57 21.08 -12.28
CA GLU A 976 -4.64 20.00 -12.57
C GLU A 976 -5.05 19.23 -13.81
N ASN A 977 -6.34 18.88 -13.94
CA ASN A 977 -6.90 18.16 -15.08
C ASN A 977 -8.30 18.66 -15.43
N TRP A 978 -8.69 18.47 -16.70
CA TRP A 978 -10.08 18.45 -17.17
C TRP A 978 -10.14 17.96 -18.63
N GLY A 979 -11.31 17.47 -19.02
CA GLY A 979 -11.63 17.01 -20.36
C GLY A 979 -13.11 17.19 -20.69
N LEU A 980 -13.45 16.90 -21.94
CA LEU A 980 -14.82 16.86 -22.43
C LEU A 980 -15.11 15.51 -23.08
N GLU A 981 -16.31 15.00 -22.87
CA GLU A 981 -16.91 13.99 -23.74
C GLU A 981 -17.96 14.67 -24.61
N LEU A 982 -17.80 14.54 -25.93
CA LEU A 982 -18.65 15.20 -26.92
C LEU A 982 -19.23 14.15 -27.86
N CYS A 983 -20.56 14.07 -27.93
CA CYS A 983 -21.25 13.13 -28.81
C CYS A 983 -21.91 13.85 -29.97
N SER A 984 -21.84 13.25 -31.16
CA SER A 984 -22.61 13.69 -32.33
C SER A 984 -23.86 12.85 -32.53
N GLU A 985 -24.84 13.41 -33.24
CA GLU A 985 -26.00 12.65 -33.72
C GLU A 985 -25.58 11.36 -34.45
N THR A 986 -26.25 10.26 -34.14
CA THR A 986 -26.02 8.94 -34.73
C THR A 986 -26.69 8.76 -36.10
N THR A 987 -26.37 7.64 -36.75
CA THR A 987 -26.95 7.18 -38.02
C THR A 987 -28.48 7.15 -38.01
N VAL A 988 -29.09 7.34 -39.19
CA VAL A 988 -30.56 7.32 -39.38
C VAL A 988 -31.15 6.02 -38.80
N ALA A 989 -32.11 6.16 -37.88
CA ALA A 989 -32.79 5.04 -37.23
C ALA A 989 -34.02 4.57 -38.03
N PRO A 990 -34.41 3.28 -37.94
CA PRO A 990 -35.61 2.76 -38.59
C PRO A 990 -36.90 3.37 -38.00
N GLU A 991 -37.90 3.68 -38.82
CA GLU A 991 -39.18 4.24 -38.37
C GLU A 991 -40.23 3.14 -38.19
N LEU A 992 -40.87 3.07 -37.03
CA LEU A 992 -42.02 2.18 -36.79
C LEU A 992 -43.29 2.79 -37.40
N VAL A 993 -43.76 2.24 -38.51
CA VAL A 993 -44.88 2.80 -39.29
C VAL A 993 -46.23 2.13 -39.01
N ILE A 994 -46.24 0.89 -38.51
CA ILE A 994 -47.45 0.17 -38.13
C ILE A 994 -47.22 -0.50 -36.77
N ASN A 995 -48.11 -0.21 -35.81
CA ASN A 995 -48.16 -0.86 -34.49
C ASN A 995 -49.63 -1.05 -34.06
N GLN A 996 -50.33 -1.97 -34.74
CA GLN A 996 -51.74 -2.27 -34.47
C GLN A 996 -51.87 -3.55 -33.65
N ALA A 997 -52.66 -3.49 -32.58
CA ALA A 997 -52.85 -4.60 -31.67
C ALA A 997 -53.32 -5.89 -32.37
N LEU A 998 -52.80 -7.03 -31.92
CA LEU A 998 -53.27 -8.34 -32.37
C LEU A 998 -54.53 -8.72 -31.61
N GLN A 999 -55.61 -9.01 -32.31
CA GLN A 999 -56.83 -9.55 -31.70
C GLN A 999 -56.81 -11.07 -31.77
N THR A 1000 -56.83 -11.73 -30.62
CA THR A 1000 -56.74 -13.20 -30.49
C THR A 1000 -57.83 -13.77 -29.57
N GLN A 1001 -57.88 -15.09 -29.42
CA GLN A 1001 -58.78 -15.81 -28.52
C GLN A 1001 -57.97 -16.73 -27.59
N SER A 1002 -58.61 -17.14 -26.50
CA SER A 1002 -57.98 -18.08 -25.57
C SER A 1002 -57.67 -19.43 -26.25
N TRP A 1003 -56.40 -19.87 -26.18
CA TRP A 1003 -55.83 -21.07 -26.83
C TRP A 1003 -55.63 -20.98 -28.36
N TYR A 1004 -55.68 -19.79 -28.95
CA TYR A 1004 -55.42 -19.60 -30.38
C TYR A 1004 -53.95 -19.35 -30.69
N LEU A 1005 -53.56 -19.77 -31.90
CA LEU A 1005 -52.29 -19.45 -32.54
C LEU A 1005 -52.58 -18.49 -33.70
N ASP A 1006 -52.10 -17.25 -33.62
CA ASP A 1006 -52.31 -16.22 -34.62
C ASP A 1006 -50.97 -15.79 -35.26
N THR A 1007 -50.98 -15.52 -36.57
CA THR A 1007 -49.79 -15.05 -37.30
C THR A 1007 -49.68 -13.53 -37.23
N LEU A 1008 -48.53 -13.02 -36.77
CA LEU A 1008 -48.20 -11.61 -36.78
C LEU A 1008 -47.52 -11.27 -38.12
N THR A 1009 -48.09 -10.32 -38.86
CA THR A 1009 -47.61 -9.92 -40.20
C THR A 1009 -47.38 -8.41 -40.29
N ASN A 1010 -46.77 -7.97 -41.38
CA ASN A 1010 -46.53 -6.55 -41.67
C ASN A 1010 -47.78 -5.67 -41.75
N SER A 1011 -48.97 -6.25 -41.84
CA SER A 1011 -50.24 -5.50 -41.75
C SER A 1011 -50.56 -5.04 -40.32
N ARG A 1012 -49.88 -5.59 -39.31
CA ARG A 1012 -50.11 -5.35 -37.88
C ARG A 1012 -48.89 -4.75 -37.17
N LEU A 1013 -47.68 -5.12 -37.58
CA LEU A 1013 -46.43 -4.57 -37.07
C LEU A 1013 -45.47 -4.36 -38.23
N ALA A 1014 -45.02 -3.13 -38.49
CA ALA A 1014 -44.06 -2.87 -39.56
C ALA A 1014 -43.19 -1.65 -39.30
N ALA A 1015 -41.93 -1.75 -39.70
CA ALA A 1015 -40.94 -0.68 -39.70
C ALA A 1015 -40.32 -0.52 -41.09
N VAL A 1016 -39.84 0.69 -41.38
CA VAL A 1016 -39.15 1.04 -42.62
C VAL A 1016 -37.86 1.77 -42.30
N ASP A 1017 -36.84 1.60 -43.14
CA ASP A 1017 -35.56 2.29 -43.00
C ASP A 1017 -35.11 2.76 -44.39
N ALA A 1018 -34.69 4.02 -44.50
CA ALA A 1018 -34.26 4.57 -45.78
C ALA A 1018 -32.92 4.00 -46.27
N SER A 1019 -32.14 3.41 -45.37
CA SER A 1019 -30.78 2.93 -45.58
C SER A 1019 -30.63 1.39 -45.52
N SER A 1020 -31.67 0.65 -45.14
CA SER A 1020 -31.59 -0.78 -44.82
C SER A 1020 -32.76 -1.57 -45.44
N GLY A 1021 -32.53 -2.83 -45.81
CA GLY A 1021 -33.58 -3.72 -46.31
C GLY A 1021 -34.41 -4.36 -45.18
N ALA A 1022 -35.54 -4.99 -45.51
CA ALA A 1022 -36.42 -5.64 -44.52
C ALA A 1022 -35.73 -6.74 -43.69
N ALA A 1023 -34.71 -7.42 -44.24
CA ALA A 1023 -33.96 -8.43 -43.49
C ALA A 1023 -33.01 -7.81 -42.44
N ASP A 1024 -32.66 -6.54 -42.61
CA ASP A 1024 -31.68 -5.81 -41.81
C ASP A 1024 -32.33 -5.03 -40.65
N ILE A 1025 -33.65 -4.82 -40.70
CA ILE A 1025 -34.42 -4.17 -39.62
C ILE A 1025 -34.80 -5.24 -38.61
N THR A 1026 -34.28 -5.14 -37.39
CA THR A 1026 -34.45 -6.15 -36.33
C THR A 1026 -35.26 -5.63 -35.15
N TYR A 1027 -36.12 -6.49 -34.63
CA TYR A 1027 -36.93 -6.34 -33.43
C TYR A 1027 -36.33 -7.21 -32.33
N THR A 1028 -35.78 -6.61 -31.26
CA THR A 1028 -35.20 -7.37 -30.12
C THR A 1028 -36.21 -7.42 -28.98
N LEU A 1029 -36.54 -8.61 -28.49
CA LEU A 1029 -37.50 -8.77 -27.40
C LEU A 1029 -36.92 -8.31 -26.06
N ILE A 1030 -37.60 -7.37 -25.40
CA ILE A 1030 -37.24 -6.80 -24.10
C ILE A 1030 -38.11 -7.37 -22.99
N ASP A 1031 -39.40 -7.54 -23.25
CA ASP A 1031 -40.33 -8.27 -22.38
C ASP A 1031 -41.06 -9.32 -23.22
N LEU A 1032 -41.33 -10.48 -22.62
CA LEU A 1032 -42.16 -11.52 -23.24
C LEU A 1032 -43.64 -11.32 -22.89
N PRO A 1033 -44.57 -11.84 -23.72
CA PRO A 1033 -45.97 -11.92 -23.35
C PRO A 1033 -46.17 -12.72 -22.05
N ALA A 1034 -47.03 -12.23 -21.16
CA ALA A 1034 -47.30 -12.87 -19.88
C ALA A 1034 -48.30 -14.04 -20.00
N GLU A 1035 -49.19 -13.98 -21.00
CA GLU A 1035 -50.32 -14.90 -21.16
C GLU A 1035 -50.16 -15.81 -22.39
N GLY A 1036 -49.02 -15.73 -23.09
CA GLY A 1036 -48.74 -16.50 -24.30
C GLY A 1036 -47.26 -16.62 -24.64
N SER A 1037 -46.97 -17.05 -25.87
CA SER A 1037 -45.60 -17.16 -26.38
C SER A 1037 -45.52 -16.68 -27.83
N LEU A 1038 -44.52 -15.85 -28.10
CA LEU A 1038 -44.16 -15.42 -29.45
C LEU A 1038 -43.21 -16.46 -30.06
N ARG A 1039 -43.41 -16.81 -31.33
CA ARG A 1039 -42.68 -17.88 -32.00
C ARG A 1039 -42.19 -17.46 -33.37
N LEU A 1040 -40.94 -17.80 -33.69
CA LEU A 1040 -40.38 -17.73 -35.03
C LEU A 1040 -40.30 -19.14 -35.61
N ASP A 1041 -40.95 -19.38 -36.75
CA ASP A 1041 -41.07 -20.71 -37.38
C ASP A 1041 -41.54 -21.82 -36.41
N GLY A 1042 -42.40 -21.46 -35.46
CA GLY A 1042 -42.95 -22.39 -34.46
C GLY A 1042 -42.06 -22.67 -33.25
N THR A 1043 -40.87 -22.08 -33.17
CA THR A 1043 -39.99 -22.13 -31.98
C THR A 1043 -40.26 -20.92 -31.09
N ASP A 1044 -40.45 -21.14 -29.78
CA ASP A 1044 -40.67 -20.06 -28.81
C ASP A 1044 -39.44 -19.15 -28.74
N LEU A 1045 -39.69 -17.83 -28.88
CA LEU A 1045 -38.66 -16.81 -28.75
C LEU A 1045 -38.42 -16.51 -27.26
N SER A 1046 -37.15 -16.38 -26.91
CA SER A 1046 -36.69 -16.01 -25.58
C SER A 1046 -36.36 -14.52 -25.47
N LEU A 1047 -36.27 -14.03 -24.24
CA LEU A 1047 -35.92 -12.64 -23.96
C LEU A 1047 -34.51 -12.33 -24.52
N GLY A 1048 -34.37 -11.23 -25.26
CA GLY A 1048 -33.15 -10.86 -25.99
C GLY A 1048 -32.97 -11.49 -27.37
N GLU A 1049 -33.82 -12.42 -27.78
CA GLU A 1049 -33.83 -12.91 -29.17
C GLU A 1049 -34.46 -11.89 -30.11
N THR A 1050 -34.10 -11.98 -31.39
CA THR A 1050 -34.49 -11.03 -32.43
C THR A 1050 -35.30 -11.71 -33.54
N PHE A 1051 -36.18 -10.93 -34.18
CA PHE A 1051 -36.74 -11.25 -35.49
C PHE A 1051 -36.66 -10.04 -36.42
N SER A 1052 -36.73 -10.25 -37.73
CA SER A 1052 -36.57 -9.20 -38.73
C SER A 1052 -37.90 -8.72 -39.31
N GLN A 1053 -37.91 -7.55 -39.96
CA GLN A 1053 -39.06 -7.11 -40.78
C GLN A 1053 -39.38 -8.13 -41.90
N ALA A 1054 -38.37 -8.80 -42.47
CA ALA A 1054 -38.57 -9.87 -43.45
C ALA A 1054 -39.34 -11.08 -42.89
N ASP A 1055 -39.20 -11.37 -41.59
CA ASP A 1055 -39.94 -12.46 -40.93
C ASP A 1055 -41.43 -12.13 -40.78
N LEU A 1056 -41.74 -10.87 -40.49
CA LEU A 1056 -43.12 -10.35 -40.48
C LEU A 1056 -43.72 -10.31 -41.89
N ASP A 1057 -42.93 -9.91 -42.90
CA ASP A 1057 -43.36 -9.89 -44.31
C ASP A 1057 -43.68 -11.29 -44.83
N GLN A 1058 -42.98 -12.31 -44.33
CA GLN A 1058 -43.16 -13.72 -44.69
C GLN A 1058 -44.16 -14.46 -43.79
N GLY A 1059 -44.70 -13.81 -42.74
CA GLY A 1059 -45.64 -14.41 -41.80
C GLY A 1059 -45.05 -15.54 -40.95
N ARG A 1060 -43.74 -15.46 -40.64
CA ARG A 1060 -43.02 -16.47 -39.84
C ARG A 1060 -43.20 -16.29 -38.34
N ILE A 1061 -43.69 -15.13 -37.90
CA ILE A 1061 -43.95 -14.82 -36.50
C ILE A 1061 -45.38 -15.21 -36.12
N THR A 1062 -45.52 -15.97 -35.04
CA THR A 1062 -46.83 -16.39 -34.51
C THR A 1062 -46.90 -16.14 -33.01
N TYR A 1063 -48.10 -15.84 -32.49
CA TYR A 1063 -48.39 -15.71 -31.08
C TYR A 1063 -49.36 -16.82 -30.65
N LEU A 1064 -49.03 -17.56 -29.60
CA LEU A 1064 -49.86 -18.60 -28.99
C LEU A 1064 -50.35 -18.16 -27.61
N HIS A 1065 -51.66 -18.03 -27.41
CA HIS A 1065 -52.23 -17.76 -26.09
C HIS A 1065 -52.38 -19.04 -25.24
N HIS A 1066 -52.00 -19.01 -23.96
CA HIS A 1066 -51.91 -20.19 -23.07
C HIS A 1066 -53.17 -20.49 -22.25
N GLY A 1067 -54.28 -19.83 -22.55
CA GLY A 1067 -55.59 -20.24 -22.04
C GLY A 1067 -56.14 -19.52 -20.82
N GLY A 1068 -55.44 -18.47 -20.35
CA GLY A 1068 -55.83 -17.64 -19.21
C GLY A 1068 -57.13 -16.86 -19.38
N SER A 1069 -57.55 -16.20 -18.30
CA SER A 1069 -58.73 -15.31 -18.26
C SER A 1069 -58.40 -13.84 -18.54
N ALA A 1070 -57.14 -13.52 -18.84
CA ALA A 1070 -56.71 -12.17 -19.16
C ALA A 1070 -57.44 -11.62 -20.39
N SER A 1071 -57.79 -10.33 -20.38
CA SER A 1071 -58.40 -9.66 -21.54
C SER A 1071 -57.36 -8.99 -22.46
N SER A 1072 -56.11 -8.96 -22.04
CA SER A 1072 -55.00 -8.35 -22.76
C SER A 1072 -53.69 -9.04 -22.41
N ASP A 1073 -52.77 -9.03 -23.36
CA ASP A 1073 -51.37 -9.40 -23.21
C ASP A 1073 -50.52 -8.38 -23.97
N ALA A 1074 -49.21 -8.35 -23.76
CA ALA A 1074 -48.33 -7.43 -24.49
C ALA A 1074 -46.89 -7.92 -24.44
N PHE A 1075 -46.08 -7.50 -25.40
CA PHE A 1075 -44.63 -7.63 -25.33
C PHE A 1075 -43.96 -6.31 -25.67
N ARG A 1076 -42.73 -6.10 -25.17
CA ARG A 1076 -41.92 -4.93 -25.51
C ARG A 1076 -40.74 -5.34 -26.36
N PHE A 1077 -40.36 -4.50 -27.30
CA PHE A 1077 -39.21 -4.71 -28.17
C PHE A 1077 -38.47 -3.40 -28.44
N ASP A 1078 -37.19 -3.48 -28.79
CA ASP A 1078 -36.53 -2.37 -29.46
C ASP A 1078 -36.36 -2.62 -30.96
N LEU A 1079 -36.15 -1.52 -31.69
CA LEU A 1079 -36.03 -1.53 -33.14
C LEU A 1079 -34.66 -0.98 -33.56
N ARG A 1080 -33.96 -1.75 -34.41
CA ARG A 1080 -32.57 -1.46 -34.81
C ARG A 1080 -32.31 -1.72 -36.29
N ASN A 1081 -31.24 -1.11 -36.81
CA ASN A 1081 -30.65 -1.44 -38.12
C ASN A 1081 -29.14 -1.75 -37.99
N PRO A 1082 -28.47 -2.31 -39.01
CA PRO A 1082 -27.07 -2.73 -38.92
C PRO A 1082 -26.08 -1.56 -38.93
N ALA A 1083 -26.54 -0.35 -39.30
CA ALA A 1083 -25.74 0.85 -39.30
C ALA A 1083 -25.60 1.48 -37.90
N GLY A 1084 -26.27 0.91 -36.89
CA GLY A 1084 -26.27 1.43 -35.51
C GLY A 1084 -27.46 2.33 -35.18
N GLY A 1085 -28.43 2.48 -36.08
CA GLY A 1085 -29.66 3.23 -35.81
C GLY A 1085 -30.57 2.50 -34.83
N TRP A 1086 -31.03 3.22 -33.80
CA TRP A 1086 -31.93 2.70 -32.75
C TRP A 1086 -33.11 3.65 -32.53
N SER A 1087 -34.32 3.09 -32.44
CA SER A 1087 -35.56 3.88 -32.44
C SER A 1087 -36.31 3.86 -31.12
N GLY A 1088 -35.66 3.37 -30.05
CA GLY A 1088 -36.24 3.27 -28.72
C GLY A 1088 -36.99 1.96 -28.46
N ILE A 1089 -37.68 1.92 -27.32
CA ILE A 1089 -38.52 0.80 -26.90
C ILE A 1089 -39.97 1.03 -27.31
N PHE A 1090 -40.60 -0.01 -27.88
CA PHE A 1090 -42.01 -0.02 -28.22
C PHE A 1090 -42.76 -1.14 -27.51
N THR A 1091 -44.02 -0.90 -27.21
CA THR A 1091 -44.96 -1.92 -26.72
C THR A 1091 -45.86 -2.37 -27.87
N TYR A 1092 -46.02 -3.68 -28.01
CA TYR A 1092 -47.01 -4.30 -28.90
C TYR A 1092 -48.15 -4.90 -28.07
N ASP A 1093 -49.34 -4.32 -28.19
CA ASP A 1093 -50.52 -4.77 -27.46
C ASP A 1093 -51.21 -5.96 -28.14
N ILE A 1094 -51.75 -6.88 -27.34
CA ILE A 1094 -52.53 -8.04 -27.78
C ILE A 1094 -53.86 -8.02 -27.04
N GLU A 1095 -54.97 -7.95 -27.77
CA GLU A 1095 -56.32 -7.98 -27.22
C GLU A 1095 -56.85 -9.42 -27.23
N ILE A 1096 -57.18 -9.95 -26.06
CA ILE A 1096 -57.72 -11.31 -25.92
C ILE A 1096 -59.25 -11.21 -25.87
N ILE A 1097 -59.89 -11.60 -26.96
CA ILE A 1097 -61.35 -11.64 -27.07
C ILE A 1097 -61.86 -12.80 -26.21
N GLN A 1098 -62.41 -12.45 -25.05
CA GLN A 1098 -63.12 -13.38 -24.19
C GLN A 1098 -64.41 -13.84 -24.89
N THR A 1099 -64.38 -15.03 -25.50
CA THR A 1099 -65.63 -15.66 -25.95
C THR A 1099 -66.41 -16.02 -24.69
N THR A 1100 -67.52 -15.32 -24.43
CA THR A 1100 -68.50 -15.71 -23.42
C THR A 1100 -68.94 -17.14 -23.72
N ALA A 1101 -68.34 -18.10 -23.03
CA ALA A 1101 -68.91 -19.43 -22.95
C ALA A 1101 -70.29 -19.22 -22.31
N LEU A 1102 -71.36 -19.48 -23.07
CA LEU A 1102 -72.68 -19.70 -22.49
C LEU A 1102 -72.46 -20.66 -21.32
N SER A 1103 -72.64 -20.17 -20.09
CA SER A 1103 -72.65 -21.02 -18.91
C SER A 1103 -73.85 -21.93 -19.07
N ASP A 1104 -73.63 -23.12 -19.61
CA ASP A 1104 -74.61 -24.18 -19.60
C ASP A 1104 -74.70 -24.64 -18.13
N PRO A 1105 -75.80 -24.32 -17.40
CA PRO A 1105 -75.92 -24.66 -15.99
C PRO A 1105 -75.86 -26.19 -15.77
N LEU A 1106 -76.14 -26.99 -16.81
CA LEU A 1106 -75.98 -28.44 -16.75
C LEU A 1106 -74.52 -28.86 -16.60
N ARG A 1107 -73.55 -28.07 -17.08
CA ARG A 1107 -72.12 -28.40 -17.02
C ARG A 1107 -71.56 -28.40 -15.59
N ALA A 1108 -72.09 -27.57 -14.70
CA ALA A 1108 -71.62 -27.46 -13.32
C ALA A 1108 -71.74 -28.77 -12.51
N GLY A 1109 -72.62 -29.67 -12.94
CA GLY A 1109 -72.80 -30.98 -12.32
C GLY A 1109 -71.80 -32.05 -12.75
N TYR A 1110 -70.80 -31.74 -13.59
CA TYR A 1110 -69.91 -32.76 -14.17
C TYR A 1110 -68.44 -32.33 -14.16
N ARG A 1111 -67.54 -33.27 -13.86
CA ARG A 1111 -66.08 -33.12 -13.94
C ARG A 1111 -65.54 -33.77 -15.20
N PHE A 1112 -64.55 -33.13 -15.80
CA PHE A 1112 -63.90 -33.56 -17.04
C PHE A 1112 -62.40 -33.64 -16.80
N TYR A 1113 -61.81 -34.83 -16.88
CA TYR A 1113 -60.38 -35.00 -16.58
C TYR A 1113 -59.74 -36.26 -17.18
N PRO A 1114 -58.43 -36.22 -17.49
CA PRO A 1114 -57.63 -35.01 -17.64
C PRO A 1114 -58.05 -34.19 -18.88
N ASN A 1115 -57.79 -32.89 -18.90
CA ASN A 1115 -57.89 -32.02 -20.08
C ASN A 1115 -56.81 -30.93 -19.92
N PRO A 1116 -55.66 -31.02 -20.62
CA PRO A 1116 -55.38 -31.82 -21.83
C PRO A 1116 -55.45 -33.34 -21.63
N ALA A 1117 -55.96 -34.09 -22.60
CA ALA A 1117 -56.19 -35.53 -22.53
C ALA A 1117 -55.36 -36.28 -23.58
N GLN A 1118 -54.37 -37.07 -23.16
CA GLN A 1118 -53.56 -37.87 -24.08
C GLN A 1118 -54.25 -39.19 -24.47
N ALA A 1119 -54.44 -40.11 -23.51
CA ALA A 1119 -54.97 -41.44 -23.84
C ALA A 1119 -56.50 -41.53 -23.74
N TRP A 1120 -57.10 -40.82 -22.80
CA TRP A 1120 -58.53 -40.83 -22.51
C TRP A 1120 -58.97 -39.55 -21.81
N VAL A 1121 -60.22 -39.17 -22.02
CA VAL A 1121 -60.94 -38.20 -21.18
C VAL A 1121 -62.00 -38.93 -20.36
N SER A 1122 -62.09 -38.58 -19.08
CA SER A 1122 -63.13 -39.05 -18.16
C SER A 1122 -64.17 -37.94 -17.95
N VAL A 1123 -65.44 -38.32 -17.92
CA VAL A 1123 -66.57 -37.47 -17.53
C VAL A 1123 -67.23 -38.11 -16.32
N GLU A 1124 -67.30 -37.37 -15.22
CA GLU A 1124 -67.87 -37.83 -13.96
C GLU A 1124 -69.02 -36.92 -13.53
N ALA A 1125 -70.20 -37.50 -13.34
CA ALA A 1125 -71.37 -36.81 -12.79
C ALA A 1125 -71.21 -36.65 -11.27
N LEU A 1126 -71.28 -35.41 -10.79
CA LEU A 1126 -71.25 -35.08 -9.37
C LEU A 1126 -72.54 -35.52 -8.66
N PRO A 1127 -72.53 -35.70 -7.33
CA PRO A 1127 -73.73 -36.06 -6.58
C PRO A 1127 -74.91 -35.12 -6.89
N GLY A 1128 -76.02 -35.69 -7.38
CA GLY A 1128 -77.22 -34.94 -7.77
C GLY A 1128 -77.33 -34.58 -9.26
N ALA A 1129 -76.30 -34.83 -10.06
CA ALA A 1129 -76.36 -34.68 -11.51
C ALA A 1129 -76.98 -35.92 -12.19
N ALA A 1130 -77.56 -35.73 -13.38
CA ALA A 1130 -78.10 -36.82 -14.18
C ALA A 1130 -76.99 -37.78 -14.65
N SER A 1131 -77.34 -39.03 -14.94
CA SER A 1131 -76.38 -40.00 -15.47
C SER A 1131 -75.97 -39.65 -16.90
N VAL A 1132 -74.70 -39.91 -17.24
CA VAL A 1132 -74.14 -39.75 -18.58
C VAL A 1132 -74.64 -40.90 -19.46
N GLN A 1133 -75.37 -40.55 -20.52
CA GLN A 1133 -76.00 -41.49 -21.48
C GLN A 1133 -75.11 -41.72 -22.71
N ALA A 1134 -74.40 -40.69 -23.16
CA ALA A 1134 -73.41 -40.84 -24.23
C ALA A 1134 -72.32 -39.76 -24.18
N LEU A 1135 -71.15 -40.09 -24.69
CA LEU A 1135 -70.08 -39.16 -25.01
C LEU A 1135 -69.89 -39.13 -26.51
N THR A 1136 -69.94 -37.94 -27.12
CA THR A 1136 -69.73 -37.74 -28.55
C THR A 1136 -68.63 -36.71 -28.75
N LEU A 1137 -67.58 -37.06 -29.48
CA LEU A 1137 -66.52 -36.13 -29.82
C LEU A 1137 -66.73 -35.59 -31.23
N HIS A 1138 -66.61 -34.27 -31.38
CA HIS A 1138 -66.73 -33.55 -32.64
C HIS A 1138 -65.45 -32.77 -32.91
N THR A 1139 -65.12 -32.56 -34.18
CA THR A 1139 -64.16 -31.52 -34.58
C THR A 1139 -64.75 -30.13 -34.29
N LEU A 1140 -63.92 -29.09 -34.31
CA LEU A 1140 -64.40 -27.71 -34.16
C LEU A 1140 -65.38 -27.26 -35.26
N THR A 1141 -65.38 -27.93 -36.41
CA THR A 1141 -66.35 -27.68 -37.50
C THR A 1141 -67.66 -28.44 -37.30
N GLY A 1142 -67.83 -29.17 -36.18
CA GLY A 1142 -69.03 -29.92 -35.84
C GLY A 1142 -69.13 -31.31 -36.48
N GLN A 1143 -68.06 -31.79 -37.12
CA GLN A 1143 -68.02 -33.15 -37.66
C GLN A 1143 -67.82 -34.15 -36.52
N ARG A 1144 -68.78 -35.07 -36.36
CA ARG A 1144 -68.70 -36.13 -35.35
C ARG A 1144 -67.57 -37.12 -35.67
N MET A 1145 -66.60 -37.20 -34.77
CA MET A 1145 -65.44 -38.10 -34.84
C MET A 1145 -65.75 -39.46 -34.23
N MET A 1146 -66.35 -39.48 -33.04
CA MET A 1146 -66.66 -40.71 -32.32
C MET A 1146 -67.85 -40.52 -31.40
N ARG A 1147 -68.55 -41.61 -31.08
CA ARG A 1147 -69.62 -41.63 -30.08
C ARG A 1147 -69.58 -42.93 -29.31
N GLN A 1148 -69.70 -42.83 -28.00
CA GLN A 1148 -69.79 -43.94 -27.08
C GLN A 1148 -71.06 -43.77 -26.23
N ALA A 1149 -71.99 -44.73 -26.33
CA ALA A 1149 -73.24 -44.71 -25.58
C ALA A 1149 -73.18 -45.71 -24.41
N PHE A 1150 -73.89 -45.41 -23.32
CA PHE A 1150 -73.90 -46.19 -22.08
C PHE A 1150 -75.32 -46.66 -21.79
N ALA A 1151 -75.60 -47.95 -21.98
CA ALA A 1151 -76.92 -48.52 -21.75
C ALA A 1151 -77.31 -48.42 -20.26
N GLY A 1152 -78.32 -47.61 -19.95
CA GLY A 1152 -78.80 -47.36 -18.59
C GLY A 1152 -78.18 -46.13 -17.89
N GLY A 1153 -77.30 -45.39 -18.57
CA GLY A 1153 -76.58 -44.26 -18.01
C GLY A 1153 -75.46 -44.66 -17.03
N THR A 1154 -74.44 -43.82 -16.89
CA THR A 1154 -73.34 -44.02 -15.93
C THR A 1154 -73.02 -42.73 -15.18
N THR A 1155 -72.57 -42.82 -13.93
CA THR A 1155 -72.03 -41.66 -13.21
C THR A 1155 -70.57 -41.37 -13.55
N SER A 1156 -69.88 -42.30 -14.21
CA SER A 1156 -68.52 -42.09 -14.71
C SER A 1156 -68.34 -42.76 -16.07
N ALA A 1157 -67.90 -41.99 -17.05
CA ALA A 1157 -67.68 -42.41 -18.43
C ALA A 1157 -66.26 -42.07 -18.86
N ARG A 1158 -65.63 -42.92 -19.67
CA ARG A 1158 -64.34 -42.66 -20.30
C ARG A 1158 -64.43 -42.81 -21.79
N LEU A 1159 -63.81 -41.88 -22.52
CA LEU A 1159 -63.68 -41.90 -23.97
C LEU A 1159 -62.19 -41.95 -24.34
N LYS A 1160 -61.80 -42.94 -25.16
CA LYS A 1160 -60.42 -43.17 -25.56
C LYS A 1160 -60.03 -42.30 -26.77
N LEU A 1161 -58.86 -41.65 -26.72
CA LEU A 1161 -58.44 -40.63 -27.69
C LEU A 1161 -57.21 -41.00 -28.52
N GLU A 1162 -56.45 -42.06 -28.16
CA GLU A 1162 -55.15 -42.45 -28.76
C GLU A 1162 -55.08 -42.58 -30.29
N GLN A 1163 -56.22 -42.63 -31.00
CA GLN A 1163 -56.27 -42.76 -32.47
C GLN A 1163 -56.65 -41.46 -33.17
N LEU A 1164 -56.77 -40.35 -32.44
CA LEU A 1164 -57.13 -39.04 -32.97
C LEU A 1164 -55.87 -38.20 -33.24
N PRO A 1165 -55.86 -37.36 -34.29
CA PRO A 1165 -54.84 -36.34 -34.45
C PRO A 1165 -54.80 -35.38 -33.26
N ALA A 1166 -53.62 -34.86 -32.91
CA ALA A 1166 -53.50 -33.77 -31.95
C ALA A 1166 -54.34 -32.57 -32.42
N GLY A 1167 -55.07 -31.94 -31.50
CA GLY A 1167 -55.94 -30.81 -31.81
C GLY A 1167 -57.04 -30.56 -30.77
N LEU A 1168 -57.82 -29.51 -31.02
CA LEU A 1168 -58.98 -29.16 -30.20
C LEU A 1168 -60.24 -29.87 -30.72
N TYR A 1169 -61.03 -30.40 -29.79
CA TYR A 1169 -62.27 -31.11 -30.05
C TYR A 1169 -63.40 -30.58 -29.17
N LEU A 1170 -64.65 -30.83 -29.58
CA LEU A 1170 -65.85 -30.57 -28.80
C LEU A 1170 -66.43 -31.90 -28.32
N LEU A 1171 -66.33 -32.16 -27.01
CA LEU A 1171 -66.96 -33.29 -26.33
C LEU A 1171 -68.38 -32.91 -25.93
N GLU A 1172 -69.36 -33.51 -26.59
CA GLU A 1172 -70.77 -33.50 -26.23
C GLU A 1172 -71.04 -34.65 -25.24
N VAL A 1173 -71.57 -34.32 -24.07
CA VAL A 1173 -72.07 -35.25 -23.06
C VAL A 1173 -73.59 -35.22 -23.11
N GLU A 1174 -74.19 -36.33 -23.52
CA GLU A 1174 -75.64 -36.49 -23.49
C GLU A 1174 -76.05 -37.08 -22.14
N THR A 1175 -77.02 -36.47 -21.47
CA THR A 1175 -77.53 -36.84 -20.16
C THR A 1175 -79.06 -36.85 -20.20
N GLU A 1176 -79.74 -37.41 -19.19
CA GLU A 1176 -81.20 -37.34 -19.12
C GLU A 1176 -81.74 -35.91 -19.00
N ALA A 1177 -80.94 -34.99 -18.43
CA ALA A 1177 -81.32 -33.59 -18.23
C ALA A 1177 -81.03 -32.70 -19.45
N GLY A 1178 -80.30 -33.20 -20.45
CA GLY A 1178 -79.90 -32.43 -21.63
C GLY A 1178 -78.49 -32.74 -22.11
N ARG A 1179 -77.97 -31.91 -23.02
CA ARG A 1179 -76.65 -32.06 -23.64
C ARG A 1179 -75.71 -30.98 -23.15
N ILE A 1180 -74.50 -31.39 -22.77
CA ILE A 1180 -73.44 -30.52 -22.25
C ILE A 1180 -72.29 -30.54 -23.24
N TRP A 1181 -71.68 -29.40 -23.49
CA TRP A 1181 -70.52 -29.29 -24.38
C TRP A 1181 -69.26 -28.90 -23.61
N HIS A 1182 -68.17 -29.61 -23.88
CA HIS A 1182 -66.85 -29.42 -23.28
C HIS A 1182 -65.77 -29.35 -24.35
N ARG A 1183 -64.97 -28.27 -24.35
CA ARG A 1183 -63.78 -28.20 -25.21
C ARG A 1183 -62.72 -29.13 -24.65
N LEU A 1184 -62.24 -30.07 -25.47
CA LEU A 1184 -61.25 -31.07 -25.13
C LEU A 1184 -59.99 -30.81 -25.95
N TYR A 1185 -58.84 -30.67 -25.31
CA TYR A 1185 -57.56 -30.60 -25.99
C TYR A 1185 -56.87 -31.96 -25.94
N HIS A 1186 -56.51 -32.51 -27.11
CA HIS A 1186 -55.69 -33.70 -27.24
C HIS A 1186 -54.31 -33.25 -27.78
N PRO A 1187 -53.26 -33.25 -26.93
CA PRO A 1187 -51.93 -32.76 -27.32
C PRO A 1187 -51.20 -33.72 -28.26
#